data_AF-A0A969MB97-F1
#
_entry.id   AF-A0A969MB97-F1
#
_cell.length_a   1.000
_cell.length_b   1.000
_cell.length_c   1.000
_cell.angle_alpha   90.00
_cell.angle_beta   90.00
_cell.angle_gamma   90.00
#
_symmetry.space_group_name_H-M   'P 1'
#
loop_
_entity.id
_entity.type
_entity.pdbx_description
1 polymer ?
#
loop_
_entity_poly.entity_id
_entity_poly.type
_entity_poly.pdbx_seq_one_letter_code
_entity_poly.pdbx_strand_id
1 'polypeptide(L)'
;MLKTAISLAVASVPEGLPTIATTTLALGMRDMRKRHIIIRGLNAVEALGSVQTICLDKTGTITRNQMVVAEVHIGIGIIKLSGNCFIKDDTEFLPSESKALSKLLQVVVLCSESEVITGEDGKYEVKGSATENALIYMAIAAEMDIPDFKAKHPLIKTYPRTENRNIMTTVHKSDGEKILVAVKGSPEEVLQICTSQMKDSEVVALTKEDKQALGLENERMAGKALRVLGVAYAYVENLDENPERDLIWLGLTGMADPIREGVADLMEQFHQARIDTVMITGDQSPTAYAIAKELHLNRNSKLEILDSSDLAQLGSEKLQALCEQVDVFARVSPADKLQIVQALQAKGKIVAMTGDGINDTPALKAANVGIAMGSGKADVVREVADVVIEDDRLETMINAVSRGRTIYSNIRKSVHFLLSTNLSEIIVTTAATALGLGEPLNTMQLLWLNLVSDIFPGLALAMEAPEPEVLNRPPRNPDQPIIKRSDFERIAVESGVISVSALSAYSYGLFKYGAACNQTETLIPLPIWLAHKLARQLDKVRQEKILPYLAPDGKTQVGVEYRDTQSVMPSAYRRPYRIHSITIVASQDEPSIPDLKQLEKDISETVIKPAFAEESIQPDNDTHIFINPDGIDSPGGPASHSGLTGRKNAIDTYGEYAKHSGAALSGKDPIRIDRVAAYAARYAAKNIVAANLADECEIQLSYTIGQARPVSIEVETFGTGKIAEEKIIAQLQQHFDFRLAGIIRQFNLRLLPSLNQGKFYQQLASYGHMGRMDLELPWEKTDKISIFNF
;
A
#
# COMPACT_ATOMS: atom_id res chain seq x y z
N MET A 1 35.09 10.44 10.72
CA MET A 1 34.92 10.59 9.24
C MET A 1 34.62 9.27 8.54
N LEU A 2 35.54 8.30 8.37
CA LEU A 2 35.21 7.05 7.63
C LEU A 2 34.08 6.24 8.29
N LYS A 3 34.12 6.07 9.62
CA LYS A 3 33.09 5.36 10.39
C LYS A 3 31.72 6.06 10.33
N THR A 4 31.75 7.39 10.39
CA THR A 4 30.58 8.27 10.24
C THR A 4 29.97 8.13 8.86
N ALA A 5 30.78 8.25 7.80
CA ALA A 5 30.35 8.11 6.41
C ALA A 5 29.77 6.72 6.12
N ILE A 6 30.38 5.65 6.65
CA ILE A 6 29.84 4.29 6.51
C ILE A 6 28.52 4.15 7.27
N SER A 7 28.42 4.68 8.50
CA SER A 7 27.19 4.61 9.29
C SER A 7 26.05 5.36 8.62
N LEU A 8 26.35 6.51 8.02
CA LEU A 8 25.42 7.31 7.22
C LEU A 8 25.00 6.63 5.93
N ALA A 9 25.94 6.01 5.22
CA ALA A 9 25.66 5.25 4.01
C ALA A 9 24.78 4.03 4.28
N VAL A 10 24.99 3.33 5.41
CA VAL A 10 24.14 2.20 5.82
C VAL A 10 22.75 2.68 6.23
N ALA A 11 22.68 3.74 7.04
CA ALA A 11 21.40 4.29 7.51
C ALA A 11 20.53 4.89 6.39
N SER A 12 21.10 5.19 5.24
CA SER A 12 20.36 5.73 4.08
C SER A 12 19.85 4.65 3.12
N VAL A 13 20.20 3.39 3.32
CA VAL A 13 19.61 2.27 2.59
C VAL A 13 18.16 2.09 3.04
N PRO A 14 17.17 1.98 2.12
CA PRO A 14 15.77 1.75 2.48
C PRO A 14 15.53 0.31 2.92
N GLU A 15 16.01 -0.04 4.12
CA GLU A 15 15.94 -1.38 4.72
C GLU A 15 14.50 -1.86 4.94
N GLY A 16 13.55 -0.93 5.13
CA GLY A 16 12.14 -1.23 5.30
C GLY A 16 11.41 -1.65 4.00
N LEU A 17 12.00 -1.42 2.83
CA LEU A 17 11.32 -1.58 1.54
C LEU A 17 10.97 -3.05 1.22
N PRO A 18 11.87 -4.04 1.38
CA PRO A 18 11.53 -5.46 1.20
C PRO A 18 10.42 -5.91 2.16
N THR A 19 10.45 -5.43 3.41
CA THR A 19 9.46 -5.75 4.44
C THR A 19 8.08 -5.19 4.07
N ILE A 20 8.01 -3.92 3.64
CA ILE A 20 6.77 -3.30 3.21
C ILE A 20 6.21 -4.02 1.98
N ALA A 21 7.02 -4.24 0.94
CA ALA A 21 6.56 -4.92 -0.28
C ALA A 21 5.99 -6.31 0.04
N THR A 22 6.71 -7.12 0.82
CA THR A 22 6.27 -8.47 1.20
C THR A 22 5.00 -8.44 2.05
N THR A 23 4.91 -7.52 3.02
CA THR A 23 3.73 -7.37 3.89
C THR A 23 2.52 -6.91 3.10
N THR A 24 2.71 -5.96 2.16
CA THR A 24 1.66 -5.46 1.27
C THR A 24 1.08 -6.58 0.42
N LEU A 25 1.94 -7.40 -0.18
CA LEU A 25 1.51 -8.55 -0.97
C LEU A 25 0.77 -9.57 -0.10
N ALA A 26 1.28 -9.90 1.09
CA ALA A 26 0.64 -10.84 1.99
C ALA A 26 -0.75 -10.37 2.44
N LEU A 27 -0.89 -9.09 2.78
CA LEU A 27 -2.18 -8.48 3.13
C LEU A 27 -3.14 -8.43 1.93
N GLY A 28 -2.62 -8.10 0.74
CA GLY A 28 -3.36 -8.12 -0.51
C GLY A 28 -3.90 -9.52 -0.85
N MET A 29 -3.06 -10.56 -0.74
CA MET A 29 -3.48 -11.95 -0.92
C MET A 29 -4.54 -12.38 0.12
N ARG A 30 -4.40 -11.93 1.37
CA ARG A 30 -5.41 -12.19 2.41
C ARG A 30 -6.75 -11.52 2.09
N ASP A 31 -6.74 -10.31 1.53
CA ASP A 31 -7.96 -9.62 1.08
C ASP A 31 -8.60 -10.31 -0.13
N MET A 32 -7.79 -10.72 -1.12
CA MET A 32 -8.25 -11.50 -2.27
C MET A 32 -8.91 -12.81 -1.84
N ARG A 33 -8.33 -13.51 -0.86
CA ARG A 33 -8.90 -14.75 -0.32
C ARG A 33 -10.27 -14.54 0.33
N LYS A 34 -10.50 -13.41 1.00
CA LYS A 34 -11.84 -13.07 1.55
C LYS A 34 -12.90 -12.87 0.47
N ARG A 35 -12.48 -12.71 -0.78
CA ARG A 35 -13.32 -12.54 -1.98
C ARG A 35 -13.25 -13.76 -2.89
N HIS A 36 -12.98 -14.93 -2.33
CA HIS A 36 -12.97 -16.21 -3.06
C HIS A 36 -11.87 -16.30 -4.15
N ILE A 37 -10.78 -15.54 -4.01
CA ILE A 37 -9.63 -15.59 -4.93
C ILE A 37 -8.41 -16.09 -4.14
N ILE A 38 -7.99 -17.33 -4.39
CA ILE A 38 -6.73 -17.86 -3.85
C ILE A 38 -5.61 -17.55 -4.82
N ILE A 39 -4.51 -17.00 -4.31
CA ILE A 39 -3.28 -16.80 -5.07
C ILE A 39 -2.17 -17.64 -4.44
N ARG A 40 -1.46 -18.41 -5.26
CA ARG A 40 -0.40 -19.33 -4.79
C ARG A 40 0.98 -18.69 -4.71
N GLY A 41 1.24 -17.66 -5.53
CA GLY A 41 2.56 -17.04 -5.64
C GLY A 41 2.49 -15.52 -5.75
N LEU A 42 3.51 -14.85 -5.22
CA LEU A 42 3.62 -13.39 -5.27
C LEU A 42 3.70 -12.87 -6.72
N ASN A 43 4.41 -13.60 -7.59
CA ASN A 43 4.55 -13.28 -9.02
C ASN A 43 3.19 -13.24 -9.73
N ALA A 44 2.22 -14.05 -9.30
CA ALA A 44 0.89 -14.10 -9.89
C ALA A 44 0.09 -12.82 -9.58
N VAL A 45 0.28 -12.22 -8.40
CA VAL A 45 -0.35 -10.93 -8.05
C VAL A 45 0.14 -9.83 -8.97
N GLU A 46 1.44 -9.78 -9.21
CA GLU A 46 2.05 -8.78 -10.10
C GLU A 46 1.59 -8.99 -11.55
N ALA A 47 1.64 -10.24 -12.02
CA ALA A 47 1.24 -10.59 -13.37
C ALA A 47 -0.26 -10.32 -13.61
N LEU A 48 -1.14 -10.57 -12.64
CA LEU A 48 -2.57 -10.19 -12.69
C LEU A 48 -2.75 -8.68 -12.92
N GLY A 49 -1.90 -7.85 -12.32
CA GLY A 49 -1.93 -6.40 -12.49
C GLY A 49 -1.48 -5.92 -13.88
N SER A 50 -0.75 -6.76 -14.64
CA SER A 50 -0.22 -6.45 -15.96
C SER A 50 -0.82 -7.29 -17.09
N VAL A 51 -1.82 -8.13 -16.82
CA VAL A 51 -2.52 -8.92 -17.85
C VAL A 51 -3.01 -8.04 -18.99
N GLN A 52 -2.62 -8.42 -20.20
CA GLN A 52 -3.01 -7.77 -21.45
C GLN A 52 -3.96 -8.62 -22.27
N THR A 53 -3.84 -9.95 -22.19
CA THR A 53 -4.69 -10.88 -22.93
C THR A 53 -5.17 -11.99 -22.00
N ILE A 54 -6.46 -12.27 -22.03
CA ILE A 54 -7.07 -13.40 -21.32
C ILE A 54 -7.55 -14.43 -22.34
N CYS A 55 -6.94 -15.61 -22.28
CA CYS A 55 -7.37 -16.79 -23.00
C CYS A 55 -8.46 -17.51 -22.19
N LEU A 56 -9.66 -17.54 -22.75
CA LEU A 56 -10.86 -18.10 -22.15
C LEU A 56 -11.14 -19.46 -22.75
N ASP A 57 -11.13 -20.51 -21.93
CA ASP A 57 -11.70 -21.78 -22.37
C ASP A 57 -13.22 -21.66 -22.49
N LYS A 58 -13.82 -22.30 -23.48
CA LYS A 58 -15.28 -22.20 -23.68
C LYS A 58 -16.04 -23.07 -22.68
N THR A 59 -15.81 -24.38 -22.74
CA THR A 59 -16.62 -25.36 -22.01
C THR A 59 -16.28 -25.28 -20.53
N GLY A 60 -17.28 -25.08 -19.68
CA GLY A 60 -17.09 -25.07 -18.22
C GLY A 60 -16.45 -23.81 -17.64
N THR A 61 -15.88 -22.94 -18.48
CA THR A 61 -15.42 -21.60 -18.07
C THR A 61 -16.38 -20.51 -18.54
N ILE A 62 -16.59 -20.32 -19.84
CA ILE A 62 -17.60 -19.38 -20.37
C ILE A 62 -19.01 -19.95 -20.20
N THR A 63 -19.17 -21.24 -20.48
CA THR A 63 -20.46 -21.93 -20.41
C THR A 63 -20.61 -22.69 -19.09
N ARG A 64 -21.84 -23.13 -18.79
CA ARG A 64 -22.15 -23.89 -17.58
C ARG A 64 -21.68 -25.34 -17.62
N ASN A 65 -21.18 -25.82 -18.77
CA ASN A 65 -20.91 -27.23 -19.04
C ASN A 65 -22.13 -28.11 -18.74
N GLN A 66 -23.32 -27.58 -19.05
CA GLN A 66 -24.61 -28.20 -18.80
C GLN A 66 -25.47 -27.98 -20.03
N MET A 67 -25.60 -29.00 -20.87
CA MET A 67 -26.49 -28.93 -22.03
C MET A 67 -27.93 -28.71 -21.57
N VAL A 68 -28.60 -27.71 -22.16
CA VAL A 68 -30.02 -27.42 -21.96
C VAL A 68 -30.72 -27.28 -23.30
N VAL A 69 -32.00 -27.64 -23.35
CA VAL A 69 -32.83 -27.35 -24.52
C VAL A 69 -33.13 -25.85 -24.53
N ALA A 70 -32.80 -25.17 -25.63
CA ALA A 70 -33.01 -23.73 -25.79
C ALA A 70 -34.28 -23.42 -26.59
N GLU A 71 -34.57 -24.22 -27.62
CA GLU A 71 -35.79 -24.08 -28.41
C GLU A 71 -36.28 -25.41 -28.97
N VAL A 72 -37.59 -25.54 -29.13
CA VAL A 72 -38.28 -26.69 -29.73
C VAL A 72 -39.12 -26.17 -30.89
N HIS A 73 -39.03 -26.80 -32.05
CA HIS A 73 -39.89 -26.52 -33.20
C HIS A 73 -40.85 -27.68 -33.41
N ILE A 74 -42.15 -27.41 -33.23
CA ILE A 74 -43.23 -28.38 -33.43
C ILE A 74 -44.29 -27.79 -34.36
N GLY A 75 -45.30 -28.58 -34.74
CA GLY A 75 -46.32 -28.17 -35.73
C GLY A 75 -47.12 -26.90 -35.42
N ILE A 76 -47.00 -26.31 -34.23
CA ILE A 76 -47.62 -25.03 -33.84
C ILE A 76 -46.65 -23.84 -33.82
N GLY A 77 -45.38 -24.03 -34.20
CA GLY A 77 -44.34 -23.01 -34.22
C GLY A 77 -43.16 -23.30 -33.28
N ILE A 78 -42.41 -22.25 -32.98
CA ILE A 78 -41.20 -22.30 -32.13
C ILE A 78 -41.60 -22.03 -30.68
N ILE A 79 -41.14 -22.88 -29.78
CA ILE A 79 -41.28 -22.74 -28.33
C ILE A 79 -39.87 -22.60 -27.76
N LYS A 80 -39.59 -21.50 -27.08
CA LYS A 80 -38.31 -21.28 -26.39
C LYS A 80 -38.41 -21.80 -24.96
N LEU A 81 -37.29 -22.27 -24.43
CA LEU A 81 -37.18 -22.67 -23.03
C LEU A 81 -36.28 -21.67 -22.31
N SER A 82 -36.76 -21.08 -21.22
CA SER A 82 -35.97 -20.19 -20.36
C SER A 82 -36.15 -20.61 -18.91
N GLY A 83 -35.08 -21.14 -18.31
CA GLY A 83 -35.17 -21.80 -17.01
C GLY A 83 -36.15 -22.99 -17.06
N ASN A 84 -37.19 -22.94 -16.23
CA ASN A 84 -38.25 -23.95 -16.19
C ASN A 84 -39.52 -23.55 -16.96
N CYS A 85 -39.52 -22.41 -17.66
CA CYS A 85 -40.69 -21.90 -18.35
C CYS A 85 -40.59 -22.13 -19.87
N PHE A 86 -41.71 -22.54 -20.47
CA PHE A 86 -41.89 -22.62 -21.92
C PHE A 86 -42.49 -21.30 -22.40
N ILE A 87 -41.94 -20.72 -23.46
CA ILE A 87 -42.34 -19.39 -23.96
C ILE A 87 -42.66 -19.50 -25.44
N LYS A 88 -43.84 -19.03 -25.83
CA LYS A 88 -44.29 -18.90 -27.22
C LYS A 88 -44.80 -17.47 -27.44
N ASP A 89 -44.34 -16.81 -28.51
CA ASP A 89 -44.72 -15.43 -28.85
C ASP A 89 -44.60 -14.44 -27.67
N ASP A 90 -43.51 -14.56 -26.90
CA ASP A 90 -43.21 -13.78 -25.69
C ASP A 90 -44.21 -13.94 -24.52
N THR A 91 -45.04 -14.98 -24.56
CA THR A 91 -45.95 -15.37 -23.48
C THR A 91 -45.63 -16.75 -22.93
N GLU A 92 -45.90 -16.97 -21.64
CA GLU A 92 -45.74 -18.28 -21.01
C GLU A 92 -46.72 -19.27 -21.62
N PHE A 93 -46.22 -20.45 -21.99
CA PHE A 93 -46.94 -21.49 -22.71
C PHE A 93 -46.98 -22.76 -21.87
N LEU A 94 -48.16 -23.23 -21.49
CA LEU A 94 -48.26 -24.45 -20.69
C LEU A 94 -48.11 -25.69 -21.60
N PRO A 95 -47.24 -26.66 -21.25
CA PRO A 95 -47.06 -27.87 -22.06
C PRO A 95 -48.34 -28.69 -22.30
N SER A 96 -49.33 -28.57 -21.40
CA SER A 96 -50.66 -29.19 -21.51
C SER A 96 -51.52 -28.61 -22.64
N GLU A 97 -51.21 -27.41 -23.14
CA GLU A 97 -51.96 -26.74 -24.21
C GLU A 97 -51.66 -27.33 -25.59
N SER A 98 -50.55 -28.07 -25.76
CA SER A 98 -50.20 -28.73 -27.03
C SER A 98 -50.01 -30.23 -26.88
N LYS A 99 -50.83 -31.00 -27.61
CA LYS A 99 -50.66 -32.45 -27.73
C LYS A 99 -49.33 -32.82 -28.39
N ALA A 100 -48.87 -32.05 -29.37
CA ALA A 100 -47.59 -32.26 -30.03
C ALA A 100 -46.41 -32.09 -29.07
N LEU A 101 -46.40 -31.04 -28.23
CA LEU A 101 -45.36 -30.86 -27.21
C LEU A 101 -45.39 -31.97 -26.17
N SER A 102 -46.58 -32.30 -25.63
CA SER A 102 -46.74 -33.39 -24.67
C SER A 102 -46.23 -34.73 -25.23
N LYS A 103 -46.56 -35.05 -26.48
CA LYS A 103 -46.07 -36.26 -27.15
C LYS A 103 -44.56 -36.24 -27.38
N LEU A 104 -43.99 -35.10 -27.75
CA LEU A 104 -42.53 -34.93 -27.88
C LEU A 104 -41.83 -35.20 -26.55
N LEU A 105 -42.32 -34.63 -25.44
CA LEU A 105 -41.79 -34.87 -24.09
C LEU A 105 -41.82 -36.36 -23.71
N GLN A 106 -42.94 -37.03 -23.99
CA GLN A 106 -43.07 -38.48 -23.75
C GLN A 106 -42.02 -39.29 -24.53
N VAL A 107 -41.82 -38.97 -25.81
CA VAL A 107 -40.90 -39.70 -26.69
C VAL A 107 -39.45 -39.48 -26.27
N VAL A 108 -39.05 -38.26 -25.92
CA VAL A 108 -37.67 -37.99 -25.49
C VAL A 108 -37.34 -38.61 -24.12
N VAL A 109 -38.34 -38.74 -23.23
CA VAL A 109 -38.18 -39.44 -21.94
C VAL A 109 -37.97 -40.94 -22.13
N LEU A 110 -38.74 -41.56 -23.03
CA LEU A 110 -38.68 -43.00 -23.30
C LEU A 110 -37.45 -43.39 -24.10
N CYS A 111 -37.15 -42.65 -25.16
CA CYS A 111 -35.97 -42.85 -25.97
C CYS A 111 -34.75 -42.19 -25.31
N SER A 112 -34.36 -42.62 -24.10
CA SER A 112 -33.20 -42.07 -23.37
C SER A 112 -32.57 -43.12 -22.47
N GLU A 113 -31.23 -43.18 -22.48
CA GLU A 113 -30.46 -44.03 -21.55
C GLU A 113 -30.22 -43.34 -20.19
N SER A 114 -30.41 -42.03 -20.10
CA SER A 114 -30.30 -41.29 -18.83
C SER A 114 -31.21 -41.84 -17.72
N GLU A 115 -30.60 -42.08 -16.57
CA GLU A 115 -31.25 -42.47 -15.32
C GLU A 115 -31.62 -41.23 -14.51
N VAL A 116 -32.83 -41.25 -13.93
CA VAL A 116 -33.32 -40.17 -13.06
C VAL A 116 -33.37 -40.69 -11.64
N ILE A 117 -32.56 -40.09 -10.77
CA ILE A 117 -32.45 -40.43 -9.35
C ILE A 117 -33.08 -39.28 -8.55
N THR A 118 -33.90 -39.60 -7.55
CA THR A 118 -34.40 -38.58 -6.62
C THR A 118 -33.36 -38.40 -5.52
N GLY A 119 -32.74 -37.21 -5.45
CA GLY A 119 -31.77 -36.88 -4.42
C GLY A 119 -32.42 -36.71 -3.04
N GLU A 120 -31.62 -36.73 -1.98
CA GLU A 120 -32.09 -36.57 -0.59
C GLU A 120 -32.83 -35.24 -0.36
N ASP A 121 -32.52 -34.21 -1.16
CA ASP A 121 -33.13 -32.88 -1.12
C ASP A 121 -34.46 -32.78 -1.90
N GLY A 122 -34.97 -33.89 -2.45
CA GLY A 122 -36.18 -33.92 -3.27
C GLY A 122 -36.00 -33.40 -4.71
N LYS A 123 -34.78 -33.07 -5.14
CA LYS A 123 -34.45 -32.68 -6.52
C LYS A 123 -34.06 -33.89 -7.37
N TYR A 124 -34.41 -33.86 -8.66
CA TYR A 124 -34.00 -34.88 -9.62
C TYR A 124 -32.53 -34.69 -10.04
N GLU A 125 -31.71 -35.72 -9.79
CA GLU A 125 -30.36 -35.86 -10.34
C GLU A 125 -30.42 -36.78 -11.56
N VAL A 126 -29.95 -36.30 -12.71
CA VAL A 126 -29.98 -37.06 -13.97
C VAL A 126 -28.56 -37.52 -14.32
N LYS A 127 -28.36 -38.82 -14.46
CA LYS A 127 -27.06 -39.43 -14.83
C LYS A 127 -27.15 -40.04 -16.22
N GLY A 128 -26.27 -39.62 -17.11
CA GLY A 128 -26.28 -40.01 -18.52
C GLY A 128 -25.46 -39.04 -19.37
N SER A 129 -25.65 -39.10 -20.69
CA SER A 129 -24.98 -38.16 -21.59
C SER A 129 -25.58 -36.75 -21.48
N ALA A 130 -24.76 -35.71 -21.66
CA ALA A 130 -25.23 -34.31 -21.53
C ALA A 130 -26.42 -33.99 -22.45
N THR A 131 -26.39 -34.50 -23.69
CA THR A 131 -27.47 -34.35 -24.67
C THR A 131 -28.80 -34.95 -24.18
N GLU A 132 -28.75 -36.15 -23.58
CA GLU A 132 -29.94 -36.82 -23.09
C GLU A 132 -30.45 -36.19 -21.79
N ASN A 133 -29.54 -35.83 -20.89
CA ASN A 133 -29.87 -35.13 -19.67
C ASN A 133 -30.62 -33.83 -19.96
N ALA A 134 -30.22 -33.06 -20.99
CA ALA A 134 -30.92 -31.85 -21.42
C ALA A 134 -32.40 -32.11 -21.77
N LEU A 135 -32.67 -33.20 -22.50
CA LEU A 135 -34.03 -33.59 -22.89
C LEU A 135 -34.86 -34.04 -21.69
N ILE A 136 -34.24 -34.77 -20.74
CA ILE A 136 -34.88 -35.18 -19.49
C ILE A 136 -35.20 -33.97 -18.63
N TYR A 137 -34.27 -33.01 -18.48
CA TYR A 137 -34.52 -31.78 -17.74
C TYR A 137 -35.63 -30.92 -18.36
N MET A 138 -35.77 -30.92 -19.69
CA MET A 138 -36.92 -30.31 -20.36
C MET A 138 -38.24 -30.98 -19.95
N ALA A 139 -38.28 -32.31 -19.81
CA ALA A 139 -39.48 -33.01 -19.33
C ALA A 139 -39.76 -32.76 -17.84
N ILE A 140 -38.71 -32.63 -17.01
CA ILE A 140 -38.84 -32.23 -15.61
C ILE A 140 -39.40 -30.80 -15.50
N ALA A 141 -38.95 -29.87 -16.35
CA ALA A 141 -39.48 -28.51 -16.41
C ALA A 141 -40.96 -28.46 -16.81
N ALA A 142 -41.44 -29.47 -17.54
CA ALA A 142 -42.86 -29.65 -17.85
C ALA A 142 -43.66 -30.36 -16.75
N GLU A 143 -43.08 -30.52 -15.55
CA GLU A 143 -43.70 -31.17 -14.38
C GLU A 143 -44.12 -32.64 -14.62
N MET A 144 -43.42 -33.33 -15.53
CA MET A 144 -43.71 -34.72 -15.85
C MET A 144 -43.11 -35.68 -14.80
N ASP A 145 -43.92 -36.58 -14.25
CA ASP A 145 -43.43 -37.67 -13.39
C ASP A 145 -42.75 -38.75 -14.24
N ILE A 146 -41.43 -38.61 -14.38
CA ILE A 146 -40.61 -39.48 -15.24
C ILE A 146 -40.57 -40.93 -14.74
N PRO A 147 -40.32 -41.22 -13.44
CA PRO A 147 -40.36 -42.59 -12.92
C PRO A 147 -41.70 -43.31 -13.18
N ASP A 148 -42.84 -42.66 -12.87
CA ASP A 148 -44.17 -43.24 -13.11
C ASP A 148 -44.42 -43.48 -14.60
N PHE A 149 -44.03 -42.52 -15.45
CA PHE A 149 -44.23 -42.64 -16.89
C PHE A 149 -43.42 -43.78 -17.52
N LYS A 150 -42.15 -43.94 -17.11
CA LYS A 150 -41.30 -45.06 -17.55
C LYS A 150 -41.83 -46.41 -17.05
N ALA A 151 -42.42 -46.46 -15.84
CA ALA A 151 -43.02 -47.68 -15.30
C ALA A 151 -44.26 -48.13 -16.09
N LYS A 152 -45.09 -47.19 -16.56
CA LYS A 152 -46.25 -47.47 -17.43
C LYS A 152 -45.87 -47.91 -18.84
N HIS A 153 -44.69 -47.55 -19.31
CA HIS A 153 -44.19 -47.86 -20.66
C HIS A 153 -42.87 -48.66 -20.61
N PRO A 154 -42.90 -49.93 -20.13
CA PRO A 154 -41.70 -50.72 -19.95
C PRO A 154 -40.97 -50.95 -21.29
N LEU A 155 -39.65 -50.77 -21.25
CA LEU A 155 -38.75 -50.97 -22.39
C LEU A 155 -38.75 -52.44 -22.82
N ILE A 156 -38.99 -52.69 -24.10
CA ILE A 156 -38.91 -54.01 -24.75
C ILE A 156 -37.54 -54.20 -25.39
N LYS A 157 -37.09 -53.20 -26.17
CA LYS A 157 -35.85 -53.28 -26.95
C LYS A 157 -35.28 -51.90 -27.26
N THR A 158 -33.96 -51.80 -27.24
CA THR A 158 -33.22 -50.59 -27.63
C THR A 158 -32.34 -50.89 -28.83
N TYR A 159 -32.35 -49.96 -29.80
CA TYR A 159 -31.42 -49.91 -30.90
C TYR A 159 -30.55 -48.66 -30.71
N PRO A 160 -29.31 -48.80 -30.19
CA PRO A 160 -28.47 -47.68 -29.80
C PRO A 160 -27.87 -46.94 -31.00
N ARG A 161 -27.49 -45.68 -30.79
CA ARG A 161 -26.71 -44.90 -31.76
C ARG A 161 -25.33 -45.56 -31.97
N THR A 162 -24.88 -45.66 -33.22
CA THR A 162 -23.52 -46.14 -33.57
C THR A 162 -22.86 -45.21 -34.59
N GLU A 163 -21.58 -45.37 -34.90
CA GLU A 163 -20.86 -44.50 -35.86
C GLU A 163 -21.52 -44.44 -37.25
N ASN A 164 -22.15 -45.55 -37.68
CA ASN A 164 -22.85 -45.64 -38.96
C ASN A 164 -24.37 -45.41 -38.84
N ARG A 165 -24.87 -45.02 -37.67
CA ARG A 165 -26.30 -44.81 -37.39
C ARG A 165 -26.49 -43.66 -36.40
N ASN A 166 -26.89 -42.49 -36.88
CA ASN A 166 -27.04 -41.28 -36.06
C ASN A 166 -28.42 -41.14 -35.40
N ILE A 167 -29.22 -42.21 -35.41
CA ILE A 167 -30.51 -42.32 -34.72
C ILE A 167 -30.46 -43.34 -33.59
N MET A 168 -31.27 -43.10 -32.56
CA MET A 168 -31.56 -44.01 -31.48
C MET A 168 -33.06 -44.34 -31.54
N THR A 169 -33.38 -45.62 -31.35
CA THR A 169 -34.76 -46.12 -31.37
C THR A 169 -35.00 -46.98 -30.14
N THR A 170 -36.07 -46.71 -29.40
CA THR A 170 -36.51 -47.54 -28.28
C THR A 170 -37.94 -48.00 -28.49
N VAL A 171 -38.23 -49.21 -28.03
CA VAL A 171 -39.52 -49.86 -28.22
C VAL A 171 -40.14 -50.16 -26.86
N HIS A 172 -41.38 -49.73 -26.64
CA HIS A 172 -42.05 -49.77 -25.35
C HIS A 172 -43.45 -50.39 -25.47
N LYS A 173 -43.93 -51.01 -24.40
CA LYS A 173 -45.36 -51.35 -24.30
C LYS A 173 -46.18 -50.07 -24.07
N SER A 174 -47.36 -49.98 -24.68
CA SER A 174 -48.31 -48.88 -24.47
C SER A 174 -49.71 -49.42 -24.18
N ASP A 175 -50.63 -48.55 -23.76
CA ASP A 175 -51.98 -48.96 -23.35
C ASP A 175 -52.78 -49.56 -24.51
N GLY A 176 -53.32 -50.77 -24.28
CA GLY A 176 -54.16 -51.53 -25.21
C GLY A 176 -53.39 -52.16 -26.37
N GLU A 177 -52.76 -53.34 -26.16
CA GLU A 177 -52.01 -54.20 -27.11
C GLU A 177 -51.06 -53.53 -28.15
N LYS A 178 -50.89 -52.20 -28.11
CA LYS A 178 -50.07 -51.44 -29.04
C LYS A 178 -48.65 -51.27 -28.50
N ILE A 179 -47.70 -51.30 -29.43
CA ILE A 179 -46.28 -51.09 -29.17
C ILE A 179 -45.93 -49.66 -29.60
N LEU A 180 -45.30 -48.91 -28.72
CA LEU A 180 -44.80 -47.55 -29.00
C LEU A 180 -43.34 -47.64 -29.44
N VAL A 181 -43.04 -47.16 -30.64
CA VAL A 181 -41.67 -46.94 -31.14
C VAL A 181 -41.33 -45.47 -30.98
N ALA A 182 -40.27 -45.16 -30.26
CA ALA A 182 -39.77 -43.82 -30.01
C ALA A 182 -38.41 -43.64 -30.68
N VAL A 183 -38.24 -42.56 -31.45
CA VAL A 183 -37.03 -42.30 -32.23
C VAL A 183 -36.52 -40.88 -31.98
N LYS A 184 -35.21 -40.76 -31.75
CA LYS A 184 -34.49 -39.47 -31.75
C LYS A 184 -33.17 -39.57 -32.50
N GLY A 185 -32.73 -38.52 -33.16
CA GLY A 185 -31.43 -38.54 -33.83
C GLY A 185 -31.18 -37.35 -34.74
N SER A 186 -30.30 -37.53 -35.71
CA SER A 186 -30.05 -36.52 -36.76
C SER A 186 -31.37 -36.15 -37.46
N PRO A 187 -31.74 -34.86 -37.52
CA PRO A 187 -32.96 -34.41 -38.18
C PRO A 187 -33.15 -34.98 -39.59
N GLU A 188 -32.08 -35.02 -40.39
CA GLU A 188 -32.11 -35.53 -41.76
C GLU A 188 -32.45 -37.03 -41.82
N GLU A 189 -31.80 -37.84 -40.98
CA GLU A 189 -32.05 -39.30 -40.94
C GLU A 189 -33.45 -39.61 -40.41
N VAL A 190 -33.92 -38.89 -39.39
CA VAL A 190 -35.27 -39.08 -38.84
C VAL A 190 -36.34 -38.64 -39.86
N LEU A 191 -36.14 -37.56 -40.60
CA LEU A 191 -37.08 -37.12 -41.66
C LEU A 191 -37.20 -38.11 -42.82
N GLN A 192 -36.15 -38.88 -43.12
CA GLN A 192 -36.18 -39.89 -44.18
C GLN A 192 -37.12 -41.06 -43.85
N ILE A 193 -37.21 -41.43 -42.58
CA ILE A 193 -38.02 -42.56 -42.08
C ILE A 193 -39.44 -42.15 -41.63
N CYS A 194 -39.78 -40.85 -41.69
CA CYS A 194 -41.13 -40.34 -41.40
C CYS A 194 -42.01 -40.25 -42.67
N THR A 195 -43.27 -40.68 -42.54
CA THR A 195 -44.31 -40.59 -43.60
C THR A 195 -45.42 -39.59 -43.27
N SER A 196 -45.62 -39.29 -41.99
CA SER A 196 -46.60 -38.34 -41.49
C SER A 196 -45.97 -37.38 -40.49
N GLN A 197 -46.67 -36.29 -40.14
CA GLN A 197 -46.26 -35.35 -39.10
C GLN A 197 -47.46 -34.93 -38.24
N MET A 198 -47.18 -34.54 -37.01
CA MET A 198 -48.16 -33.98 -36.09
C MET A 198 -48.22 -32.45 -36.24
N LYS A 199 -49.28 -31.94 -36.88
CA LYS A 199 -49.58 -30.50 -36.91
C LYS A 199 -50.68 -30.23 -35.88
N ASP A 200 -50.30 -29.58 -34.79
CA ASP A 200 -51.15 -29.34 -33.62
C ASP A 200 -51.68 -30.62 -32.96
N SER A 201 -52.95 -30.95 -33.19
CA SER A 201 -53.61 -32.15 -32.66
C SER A 201 -53.90 -33.22 -33.73
N GLU A 202 -53.57 -32.96 -35.00
CA GLU A 202 -53.86 -33.85 -36.13
C GLU A 202 -52.60 -34.43 -36.76
N VAL A 203 -52.70 -35.68 -37.22
CA VAL A 203 -51.64 -36.36 -37.96
C VAL A 203 -51.94 -36.20 -39.45
N VAL A 204 -51.04 -35.53 -40.17
CA VAL A 204 -51.16 -35.27 -41.61
C VAL A 204 -50.00 -35.91 -42.37
N ALA A 205 -50.22 -36.25 -43.65
CA ALA A 205 -49.15 -36.76 -44.50
C ALA A 205 -48.01 -35.74 -44.65
N LEU A 206 -46.76 -36.20 -44.58
CA LEU A 206 -45.58 -35.36 -44.68
C LEU A 206 -45.22 -35.14 -46.15
N THR A 207 -45.45 -33.94 -46.69
CA THR A 207 -45.16 -33.64 -48.11
C THR A 207 -43.68 -33.33 -48.35
N LYS A 208 -43.27 -33.23 -49.62
CA LYS A 208 -41.89 -32.85 -49.97
C LYS A 208 -41.58 -31.41 -49.55
N GLU A 209 -42.56 -30.52 -49.68
CA GLU A 209 -42.48 -29.11 -49.27
C GLU A 209 -42.31 -29.00 -47.75
N ASP A 210 -43.04 -29.83 -46.97
CA ASP A 210 -42.89 -29.88 -45.52
C ASP A 210 -41.47 -30.34 -45.11
N LYS A 211 -40.91 -31.36 -45.78
CA LYS A 211 -39.53 -31.82 -45.52
C LYS A 211 -38.50 -30.72 -45.79
N GLN A 212 -38.69 -29.93 -46.85
CA GLN A 212 -37.82 -28.79 -47.16
C GLN A 212 -37.93 -27.69 -46.10
N ALA A 213 -39.15 -27.35 -45.66
CA ALA A 213 -39.37 -26.36 -44.60
C ALA A 213 -38.71 -26.78 -43.28
N LEU A 214 -38.85 -28.04 -42.88
CA LEU A 214 -38.19 -28.58 -41.68
C LEU A 214 -36.66 -28.62 -41.82
N GLY A 215 -36.14 -28.85 -43.03
CA GLY A 215 -34.71 -28.73 -43.33
C GLY A 215 -34.19 -27.30 -43.14
N LEU A 216 -34.91 -26.30 -43.63
CA LEU A 216 -34.56 -24.89 -43.42
C LEU A 216 -34.60 -24.48 -41.94
N GLU A 217 -35.57 -24.99 -41.17
CA GLU A 217 -35.60 -24.78 -39.72
C GLU A 217 -34.42 -25.43 -39.02
N ASN A 218 -34.02 -26.65 -39.41
CA ASN A 218 -32.80 -27.28 -38.90
C ASN A 218 -31.55 -26.41 -39.19
N GLU A 219 -31.41 -25.88 -40.41
CA GLU A 219 -30.32 -24.96 -40.75
C GLU A 219 -30.34 -23.68 -39.92
N ARG A 220 -31.54 -23.10 -39.68
CA ARG A 220 -31.71 -21.92 -38.82
C ARG A 220 -31.26 -22.20 -37.38
N MET A 221 -31.65 -23.35 -36.83
CA MET A 221 -31.27 -23.77 -35.48
C MET A 221 -29.75 -24.01 -35.38
N ALA A 222 -29.17 -24.68 -36.38
CA ALA A 222 -27.73 -24.89 -36.47
C ALA A 222 -26.96 -23.57 -36.60
N GLY A 223 -27.51 -22.58 -37.34
CA GLY A 223 -26.94 -21.23 -37.45
C GLY A 223 -26.94 -20.45 -36.13
N LYS A 224 -27.80 -20.80 -35.17
CA LYS A 224 -27.75 -20.33 -33.78
C LYS A 224 -26.83 -21.17 -32.89
N ALA A 225 -25.97 -22.00 -33.48
CA ALA A 225 -25.07 -22.92 -32.78
C ALA A 225 -25.77 -23.95 -31.88
N LEU A 226 -27.04 -24.24 -32.15
CA LEU A 226 -27.78 -25.27 -31.43
C LEU A 226 -27.40 -26.64 -31.98
N ARG A 227 -27.18 -27.60 -31.08
CA ARG A 227 -27.19 -29.02 -31.42
C ARG A 227 -28.64 -29.45 -31.60
N VAL A 228 -29.03 -29.83 -32.82
CA VAL A 228 -30.41 -30.14 -33.17
C VAL A 228 -30.64 -31.65 -33.22
N LEU A 229 -31.76 -32.12 -32.67
CA LEU A 229 -32.24 -33.49 -32.84
C LEU A 229 -33.66 -33.50 -33.40
N GLY A 230 -33.93 -34.41 -34.32
CA GLY A 230 -35.28 -34.73 -34.78
C GLY A 230 -35.91 -35.79 -33.88
N VAL A 231 -37.20 -35.66 -33.61
CA VAL A 231 -37.97 -36.56 -32.75
C VAL A 231 -39.19 -37.08 -33.50
N ALA A 232 -39.41 -38.38 -33.46
CA ALA A 232 -40.53 -39.05 -34.12
C ALA A 232 -41.00 -40.28 -33.34
N TYR A 233 -42.22 -40.75 -33.64
CA TYR A 233 -42.78 -41.94 -33.01
C TYR A 233 -43.73 -42.71 -33.94
N ALA A 234 -44.01 -43.96 -33.60
CA ALA A 234 -45.09 -44.74 -34.23
C ALA A 234 -45.78 -45.64 -33.20
N TYR A 235 -47.03 -46.00 -33.48
CA TYR A 235 -47.72 -47.11 -32.83
C TYR A 235 -47.80 -48.28 -33.81
N VAL A 236 -47.30 -49.44 -33.40
CA VAL A 236 -47.32 -50.68 -34.20
C VAL A 236 -48.07 -51.77 -33.45
N GLU A 237 -48.79 -52.63 -34.19
CA GLU A 237 -49.56 -53.74 -33.60
C GLU A 237 -48.67 -54.97 -33.37
N ASN A 238 -47.69 -55.21 -34.23
CA ASN A 238 -46.70 -56.27 -34.10
C ASN A 238 -45.30 -55.73 -34.37
N LEU A 239 -44.31 -56.30 -33.67
CA LEU A 239 -42.91 -55.95 -33.81
C LEU A 239 -42.35 -56.72 -35.03
N ASP A 240 -42.61 -56.20 -36.24
CA ASP A 240 -41.99 -56.69 -37.47
C ASP A 240 -40.46 -56.50 -37.44
N GLU A 241 -39.72 -57.12 -38.36
CA GLU A 241 -38.25 -57.04 -38.41
C GLU A 241 -37.70 -55.59 -38.52
N ASN A 242 -38.51 -54.63 -38.97
CA ASN A 242 -38.11 -53.23 -39.09
C ASN A 242 -39.09 -52.27 -38.35
N PRO A 243 -38.79 -51.89 -37.09
CA PRO A 243 -39.62 -50.97 -36.31
C PRO A 243 -39.52 -49.50 -36.77
N GLU A 244 -38.64 -49.18 -37.72
CA GLU A 244 -38.32 -47.81 -38.16
C GLU A 244 -39.04 -47.44 -39.46
N ARG A 245 -40.33 -47.75 -39.54
CA ARG A 245 -41.19 -47.47 -40.70
C ARG A 245 -42.44 -46.72 -40.28
N ASP A 246 -42.96 -45.91 -41.20
CA ASP A 246 -44.21 -45.16 -41.05
C ASP A 246 -44.27 -44.28 -39.79
N LEU A 247 -43.13 -43.66 -39.44
CA LEU A 247 -43.03 -42.79 -38.28
C LEU A 247 -43.76 -41.45 -38.50
N ILE A 248 -44.30 -40.93 -37.40
CA ILE A 248 -44.93 -39.63 -37.28
C ILE A 248 -43.89 -38.65 -36.72
N TRP A 249 -43.53 -37.65 -37.51
CA TRP A 249 -42.65 -36.56 -37.10
C TRP A 249 -43.32 -35.67 -36.05
N LEU A 250 -42.61 -35.39 -34.96
CA LEU A 250 -43.09 -34.51 -33.88
C LEU A 250 -42.46 -33.13 -33.93
N GLY A 251 -41.15 -33.05 -34.17
CA GLY A 251 -40.44 -31.78 -34.16
C GLY A 251 -38.94 -31.87 -34.02
N LEU A 252 -38.32 -30.69 -33.91
CA LEU A 252 -36.89 -30.50 -33.65
C LEU A 252 -36.69 -30.01 -32.22
N THR A 253 -35.67 -30.52 -31.54
CA THR A 253 -35.19 -29.98 -30.26
C THR A 253 -33.79 -29.43 -30.46
N GLY A 254 -33.59 -28.14 -30.19
CA GLY A 254 -32.30 -27.46 -30.22
C GLY A 254 -31.78 -27.25 -28.83
N MET A 255 -30.58 -27.75 -28.58
CA MET A 255 -29.93 -27.65 -27.29
C MET A 255 -28.55 -27.02 -27.41
N ALA A 256 -28.15 -26.27 -26.40
CA ALA A 256 -26.84 -25.65 -26.32
C ALA A 256 -26.32 -25.76 -24.89
N ASP A 257 -25.01 -25.58 -24.75
CA ASP A 257 -24.39 -25.34 -23.46
C ASP A 257 -24.49 -23.83 -23.19
N PRO A 258 -25.34 -23.39 -22.25
CA PRO A 258 -25.67 -21.99 -22.09
C PRO A 258 -24.48 -21.22 -21.52
N ILE A 259 -24.34 -19.99 -22.00
CA ILE A 259 -23.37 -19.04 -21.46
C ILE A 259 -23.73 -18.75 -19.99
N ARG A 260 -22.74 -18.64 -19.11
CA ARG A 260 -22.98 -18.25 -17.72
C ARG A 260 -23.54 -16.82 -17.65
N GLU A 261 -24.39 -16.57 -16.66
CA GLU A 261 -24.92 -15.22 -16.44
C GLU A 261 -23.78 -14.26 -16.09
N GLY A 262 -23.85 -13.01 -16.58
CA GLY A 262 -22.84 -11.98 -16.32
C GLY A 262 -21.55 -12.09 -17.15
N VAL A 263 -21.35 -13.13 -17.96
CA VAL A 263 -20.12 -13.27 -18.79
C VAL A 263 -20.06 -12.21 -19.89
N ALA A 264 -21.19 -11.84 -20.50
CA ALA A 264 -21.22 -10.74 -21.48
C ALA A 264 -20.77 -9.41 -20.86
N ASP A 265 -21.32 -9.05 -19.69
CA ASP A 265 -20.92 -7.85 -18.94
C ASP A 265 -19.45 -7.90 -18.52
N LEU A 266 -18.93 -9.11 -18.25
CA LEU A 266 -17.52 -9.31 -17.93
C LEU A 266 -16.61 -9.05 -19.14
N MET A 267 -17.00 -9.47 -20.35
CA MET A 267 -16.23 -9.15 -21.57
C MET A 267 -16.14 -7.64 -21.77
N GLU A 268 -17.25 -6.92 -21.56
CA GLU A 268 -17.27 -5.46 -21.62
C GLU A 268 -16.34 -4.83 -20.57
N GLN A 269 -16.35 -5.34 -19.34
CA GLN A 269 -15.44 -4.88 -18.28
C GLN A 269 -13.96 -5.16 -18.60
N PHE A 270 -13.63 -6.30 -19.21
CA PHE A 270 -12.26 -6.56 -19.69
C PHE A 270 -11.86 -5.59 -20.79
N HIS A 271 -12.76 -5.30 -21.73
CA HIS A 271 -12.50 -4.34 -22.80
C HIS A 271 -12.35 -2.91 -22.29
N GLN A 272 -13.17 -2.49 -21.32
CA GLN A 272 -13.01 -1.22 -20.59
C GLN A 272 -11.65 -1.18 -19.89
N ALA A 273 -11.20 -2.32 -19.36
CA ALA A 273 -9.88 -2.49 -18.77
C ALA A 273 -8.73 -2.59 -19.78
N ARG A 274 -9.02 -2.46 -21.08
CA ARG A 274 -8.10 -2.62 -22.21
C ARG A 274 -7.36 -3.96 -22.19
N ILE A 275 -8.07 -5.00 -21.80
CA ILE A 275 -7.63 -6.39 -21.87
C ILE A 275 -8.27 -7.03 -23.11
N ASP A 276 -7.46 -7.69 -23.91
CA ASP A 276 -7.89 -8.45 -25.08
C ASP A 276 -8.43 -9.82 -24.61
N THR A 277 -9.56 -10.25 -25.15
CA THR A 277 -10.20 -11.53 -24.77
C THR A 277 -10.16 -12.49 -25.95
N VAL A 278 -9.55 -13.65 -25.76
CA VAL A 278 -9.38 -14.68 -26.80
C VAL A 278 -10.13 -15.93 -26.36
N MET A 279 -11.06 -16.43 -27.17
CA MET A 279 -11.75 -17.69 -26.89
C MET A 279 -11.02 -18.88 -27.51
N ILE A 280 -10.79 -19.92 -26.73
CA ILE A 280 -10.16 -21.16 -27.19
C ILE A 280 -11.17 -22.29 -26.98
N THR A 281 -11.48 -23.06 -28.03
CA THR A 281 -12.49 -24.11 -27.96
C THR A 281 -12.20 -25.31 -28.86
N GLY A 282 -12.63 -26.49 -28.42
CA GLY A 282 -12.69 -27.70 -29.25
C GLY A 282 -13.90 -27.76 -30.19
N ASP A 283 -14.84 -26.80 -30.08
CA ASP A 283 -16.03 -26.76 -30.90
C ASP A 283 -15.72 -26.38 -32.37
N GLN A 284 -16.70 -26.62 -33.23
CA GLN A 284 -16.67 -26.29 -34.64
C GLN A 284 -16.70 -24.76 -34.84
N SER A 285 -16.02 -24.26 -35.88
CA SER A 285 -15.93 -22.82 -36.19
C SER A 285 -17.27 -22.07 -36.22
N PRO A 286 -18.37 -22.59 -36.80
CA PRO A 286 -19.67 -21.91 -36.77
C PRO A 286 -20.26 -21.76 -35.36
N THR A 287 -20.11 -22.79 -34.52
CA THR A 287 -20.57 -22.77 -33.11
C THR A 287 -19.78 -21.73 -32.32
N ALA A 288 -18.46 -21.74 -32.49
CA ALA A 288 -17.56 -20.80 -31.85
C ALA A 288 -17.86 -19.34 -32.29
N TYR A 289 -18.17 -19.13 -33.57
CA TYR A 289 -18.56 -17.81 -34.10
C TYR A 289 -19.83 -17.27 -33.44
N ALA A 290 -20.87 -18.10 -33.32
CA ALA A 290 -22.14 -17.66 -32.73
C ALA A 290 -21.95 -17.23 -31.26
N ILE A 291 -21.21 -18.01 -30.47
CA ILE A 291 -20.93 -17.70 -29.06
C ILE A 291 -20.09 -16.43 -28.95
N ALA A 292 -19.02 -16.29 -29.74
CA ALA A 292 -18.18 -15.10 -29.73
C ALA A 292 -18.95 -13.83 -30.13
N LYS A 293 -19.91 -13.97 -31.05
CA LYS A 293 -20.80 -12.88 -31.46
C LYS A 293 -21.78 -12.48 -30.36
N GLU A 294 -22.38 -13.46 -29.67
CA GLU A 294 -23.27 -13.23 -28.52
C GLU A 294 -22.53 -12.55 -27.36
N LEU A 295 -21.25 -12.88 -27.14
CA LEU A 295 -20.40 -12.28 -26.12
C LEU A 295 -19.78 -10.93 -26.51
N HIS A 296 -20.02 -10.45 -27.73
CA HIS A 296 -19.38 -9.24 -28.26
C HIS A 296 -17.84 -9.27 -28.14
N LEU A 297 -17.23 -10.44 -28.34
CA LEU A 297 -15.82 -10.72 -28.00
C LEU A 297 -14.81 -9.73 -28.60
N ASN A 298 -15.11 -9.17 -29.78
CA ASN A 298 -14.29 -8.16 -30.46
C ASN A 298 -15.01 -6.81 -30.63
N ARG A 299 -15.66 -6.29 -29.57
CA ARG A 299 -16.21 -4.91 -29.53
C ARG A 299 -17.09 -4.52 -30.74
N ASN A 300 -17.91 -5.46 -31.22
CA ASN A 300 -18.75 -5.33 -32.42
C ASN A 300 -18.01 -5.13 -33.76
N SER A 301 -16.70 -5.36 -33.79
CA SER A 301 -15.88 -5.42 -35.01
C SER A 301 -15.99 -6.80 -35.67
N LYS A 302 -15.36 -6.96 -36.84
CA LYS A 302 -15.33 -8.24 -37.54
C LYS A 302 -14.55 -9.27 -36.70
N LEU A 303 -15.23 -10.33 -36.27
CA LEU A 303 -14.62 -11.47 -35.58
C LEU A 303 -13.73 -12.25 -36.54
N GLU A 304 -12.49 -12.49 -36.14
CA GLU A 304 -11.56 -13.36 -36.85
C GLU A 304 -11.42 -14.70 -36.11
N ILE A 305 -11.64 -15.80 -36.84
CA ILE A 305 -11.62 -17.16 -36.31
C ILE A 305 -10.57 -17.97 -37.05
N LEU A 306 -9.75 -18.70 -36.29
CA LEU A 306 -8.77 -19.63 -36.82
C LEU A 306 -9.11 -21.06 -36.42
N ASP A 307 -9.22 -21.96 -37.40
CA ASP A 307 -9.44 -23.39 -37.18
C ASP A 307 -8.11 -24.10 -36.97
N SER A 308 -8.06 -25.08 -36.05
CA SER A 308 -6.83 -25.81 -35.75
C SER A 308 -6.28 -26.63 -36.93
N SER A 309 -7.12 -26.99 -37.90
CA SER A 309 -6.64 -27.61 -39.15
C SER A 309 -5.65 -26.72 -39.89
N ASP A 310 -5.81 -25.41 -39.76
CA ASP A 310 -4.93 -24.42 -40.37
C ASP A 310 -3.70 -24.17 -39.47
N LEU A 311 -3.84 -24.30 -38.14
CA LEU A 311 -2.72 -24.21 -37.19
C LEU A 311 -1.62 -25.23 -37.47
N ALA A 312 -1.97 -26.48 -37.76
CA ALA A 312 -1.00 -27.54 -38.05
C ALA A 312 -0.14 -27.24 -39.30
N GLN A 313 -0.61 -26.39 -40.20
CA GLN A 313 0.09 -25.98 -41.42
C GLN A 313 0.87 -24.66 -41.25
N LEU A 314 0.64 -23.93 -40.15
CA LEU A 314 1.29 -22.67 -39.85
C LEU A 314 2.59 -22.91 -39.08
N GLY A 315 3.71 -22.39 -39.59
CA GLY A 315 4.96 -22.32 -38.82
C GLY A 315 4.82 -21.34 -37.63
N SER A 316 5.66 -21.51 -36.61
CA SER A 316 5.63 -20.72 -35.37
C SER A 316 5.67 -19.20 -35.61
N GLU A 317 6.44 -18.71 -36.59
CA GLU A 317 6.51 -17.29 -36.94
C GLU A 317 5.20 -16.74 -37.52
N LYS A 318 4.50 -17.54 -38.34
CA LYS A 318 3.21 -17.13 -38.91
C LYS A 318 2.12 -17.14 -37.85
N LEU A 319 2.13 -18.14 -36.97
CA LEU A 319 1.22 -18.21 -35.83
C LEU A 319 1.36 -16.97 -34.95
N GLN A 320 2.59 -16.58 -34.61
CA GLN A 320 2.86 -15.36 -33.86
C GLN A 320 2.30 -14.09 -34.52
N ALA A 321 2.37 -13.98 -35.85
CA ALA A 321 1.82 -12.82 -36.57
C ALA A 321 0.28 -12.81 -36.60
N LEU A 322 -0.36 -13.98 -36.67
CA LEU A 322 -1.82 -14.13 -36.71
C LEU A 322 -2.46 -13.99 -35.34
N CYS A 323 -1.79 -14.43 -34.26
CA CYS A 323 -2.35 -14.46 -32.91
C CYS A 323 -2.83 -13.11 -32.37
N GLU A 324 -2.33 -11.96 -32.86
CA GLU A 324 -2.82 -10.64 -32.42
C GLU A 324 -4.17 -10.25 -33.04
N GLN A 325 -4.55 -10.88 -34.16
CA GLN A 325 -5.76 -10.55 -34.91
C GLN A 325 -6.88 -11.56 -34.67
N VAL A 326 -6.56 -12.74 -34.15
CA VAL A 326 -7.52 -13.84 -33.96
C VAL A 326 -8.22 -13.70 -32.61
N ASP A 327 -9.55 -13.66 -32.65
CA ASP A 327 -10.41 -13.59 -31.46
C ASP A 327 -10.78 -14.98 -30.96
N VAL A 328 -10.88 -15.96 -31.86
CA VAL A 328 -11.36 -17.31 -31.56
C VAL A 328 -10.49 -18.37 -32.23
N PHE A 329 -10.03 -19.33 -31.45
CA PHE A 329 -9.41 -20.56 -31.94
C PHE A 329 -10.38 -21.73 -31.78
N ALA A 330 -10.74 -22.38 -32.89
CA ALA A 330 -11.73 -23.47 -32.94
C ALA A 330 -11.07 -24.83 -33.23
N ARG A 331 -11.76 -25.93 -32.86
CA ARG A 331 -11.28 -27.32 -32.96
C ARG A 331 -9.90 -27.57 -32.32
N VAL A 332 -9.56 -26.82 -31.29
CA VAL A 332 -8.21 -26.78 -30.70
C VAL A 332 -7.92 -28.03 -29.87
N SER A 333 -6.75 -28.64 -30.07
CA SER A 333 -6.26 -29.74 -29.22
C SER A 333 -5.56 -29.21 -27.96
N PRO A 334 -5.35 -30.03 -26.90
CA PRO A 334 -4.59 -29.61 -25.71
C PRO A 334 -3.18 -29.07 -26.02
N ALA A 335 -2.50 -29.65 -27.03
CA ALA A 335 -1.19 -29.19 -27.45
C ALA A 335 -1.24 -27.82 -28.15
N ASP A 336 -2.31 -27.56 -28.90
CA ASP A 336 -2.50 -26.28 -29.59
C ASP A 336 -2.78 -25.14 -28.60
N LYS A 337 -3.51 -25.40 -27.50
CA LYS A 337 -3.72 -24.41 -26.43
C LYS A 337 -2.40 -23.87 -25.89
N LEU A 338 -1.43 -24.76 -25.65
CA LEU A 338 -0.09 -24.41 -25.22
C LEU A 338 0.65 -23.56 -26.26
N GLN A 339 0.57 -23.93 -27.54
CA GLN A 339 1.22 -23.19 -28.63
C GLN A 339 0.64 -21.78 -28.78
N ILE A 340 -0.68 -21.61 -28.66
CA ILE A 340 -1.36 -20.31 -28.71
C ILE A 340 -0.87 -19.40 -27.59
N VAL A 341 -0.83 -19.91 -26.35
CA VAL A 341 -0.32 -19.14 -25.18
C VAL A 341 1.14 -18.72 -25.41
N GLN A 342 1.99 -19.63 -25.86
CA GLN A 342 3.40 -19.34 -26.14
C GLN A 342 3.59 -18.33 -27.28
N ALA A 343 2.75 -18.38 -28.32
CA ALA A 343 2.81 -17.44 -29.44
C ALA A 343 2.44 -16.01 -29.01
N LEU A 344 1.42 -15.86 -28.16
CA LEU A 344 1.05 -14.58 -27.55
C LEU A 344 2.16 -14.04 -26.64
N GLN A 345 2.76 -14.91 -25.81
CA GLN A 345 3.89 -14.53 -24.95
C GLN A 345 5.14 -14.12 -25.75
N ALA A 346 5.43 -14.79 -26.86
CA ALA A 346 6.55 -14.44 -27.74
C ALA A 346 6.42 -13.04 -28.37
N LYS A 347 5.19 -12.50 -28.43
CA LYS A 347 4.92 -11.11 -28.82
C LYS A 347 5.04 -10.10 -27.68
N GLY A 348 5.46 -10.55 -26.49
CA GLY A 348 5.61 -9.72 -25.30
C GLY A 348 4.30 -9.43 -24.57
N LYS A 349 3.21 -10.14 -24.89
CA LYS A 349 1.94 -10.02 -24.17
C LYS A 349 2.00 -10.76 -22.84
N ILE A 350 1.45 -10.17 -21.79
CA ILE A 350 1.17 -10.88 -20.53
C ILE A 350 -0.16 -11.61 -20.67
N VAL A 351 -0.09 -12.94 -20.70
CA VAL A 351 -1.22 -13.83 -20.98
C VAL A 351 -1.70 -14.49 -19.70
N ALA A 352 -2.98 -14.34 -19.42
CA ALA A 352 -3.68 -15.18 -18.46
C ALA A 352 -4.44 -16.27 -19.21
N MET A 353 -4.35 -17.51 -18.75
CA MET A 353 -5.12 -18.64 -19.29
C MET A 353 -6.11 -19.10 -18.23
N THR A 354 -7.35 -19.36 -18.64
CA THR A 354 -8.37 -19.97 -17.78
C THR A 354 -8.60 -21.42 -18.20
N GLY A 355 -8.91 -22.30 -17.26
CA GLY A 355 -9.26 -23.67 -17.56
C GLY A 355 -9.85 -24.39 -16.35
N ASP A 356 -10.66 -25.41 -16.62
CA ASP A 356 -11.30 -26.26 -15.61
C ASP A 356 -10.93 -27.74 -15.79
N GLY A 357 -10.36 -28.11 -16.95
CA GLY A 357 -10.06 -29.47 -17.32
C GLY A 357 -8.58 -29.84 -17.25
N ILE A 358 -8.30 -31.14 -17.08
CA ILE A 358 -6.92 -31.69 -17.10
C ILE A 358 -6.20 -31.33 -18.42
N ASN A 359 -6.96 -31.21 -19.50
CA ASN A 359 -6.47 -30.82 -20.82
C ASN A 359 -5.85 -29.42 -20.86
N ASP A 360 -6.22 -28.53 -19.94
CA ASP A 360 -5.74 -27.14 -19.91
C ASP A 360 -4.44 -27.00 -19.11
N THR A 361 -4.09 -28.01 -18.32
CA THR A 361 -2.94 -28.01 -17.41
C THR A 361 -1.63 -27.53 -18.05
N PRO A 362 -1.24 -27.98 -19.27
CA PRO A 362 0.00 -27.50 -19.90
C PRO A 362 -0.05 -26.01 -20.25
N ALA A 363 -1.19 -25.52 -20.78
CA ALA A 363 -1.37 -24.13 -21.16
C ALA A 363 -1.48 -23.22 -19.92
N LEU A 364 -2.19 -23.67 -18.88
CA LEU A 364 -2.28 -22.98 -17.59
C LEU A 364 -0.91 -22.78 -16.95
N LYS A 365 -0.06 -23.81 -16.95
CA LYS A 365 1.29 -23.73 -16.38
C LYS A 365 2.24 -22.83 -17.18
N ALA A 366 2.03 -22.73 -18.49
CA ALA A 366 2.87 -21.92 -19.37
C ALA A 366 2.49 -20.44 -19.37
N ALA A 367 1.21 -20.12 -19.11
CA ALA A 367 0.72 -18.76 -19.03
C ALA A 367 1.46 -17.94 -17.95
N ASN A 368 1.46 -16.62 -18.09
CA ASN A 368 2.00 -15.74 -17.04
C ASN A 368 1.14 -15.80 -15.77
N VAL A 369 -0.16 -16.08 -15.95
CA VAL A 369 -1.10 -16.36 -14.88
C VAL A 369 -2.01 -17.51 -15.31
N GLY A 370 -1.86 -18.69 -14.70
CA GLY A 370 -2.83 -19.77 -14.81
C GLY A 370 -3.99 -19.57 -13.84
N ILE A 371 -5.23 -19.57 -14.33
CA ILE A 371 -6.45 -19.38 -13.54
C ILE A 371 -7.31 -20.64 -13.59
N ALA A 372 -7.58 -21.23 -12.43
CA ALA A 372 -8.47 -22.39 -12.29
C ALA A 372 -9.81 -22.02 -11.64
N MET A 373 -10.88 -22.67 -12.09
CA MET A 373 -12.23 -22.57 -11.51
C MET A 373 -12.42 -23.56 -10.33
N GLY A 374 -13.18 -23.15 -9.31
CA GLY A 374 -13.32 -23.79 -7.99
C GLY A 374 -14.22 -25.03 -7.87
N SER A 375 -14.98 -25.41 -8.91
CA SER A 375 -15.91 -26.55 -8.93
C SER A 375 -15.42 -27.70 -9.80
N GLY A 376 -14.36 -27.48 -10.57
CA GLY A 376 -13.78 -28.51 -11.42
C GLY A 376 -13.39 -29.73 -10.58
N LYS A 377 -13.92 -30.92 -10.94
CA LYS A 377 -13.66 -32.25 -10.34
C LYS A 377 -12.19 -32.71 -10.46
N ALA A 378 -11.30 -31.86 -10.96
CA ALA A 378 -9.89 -32.17 -11.18
C ALA A 378 -9.01 -31.36 -10.20
N ASP A 379 -8.73 -31.94 -9.04
CA ASP A 379 -7.78 -31.38 -8.05
C ASP A 379 -6.44 -31.00 -8.70
N VAL A 380 -6.04 -31.75 -9.73
CA VAL A 380 -4.83 -31.52 -10.53
C VAL A 380 -4.77 -30.12 -11.17
N VAL A 381 -5.89 -29.59 -11.66
CA VAL A 381 -5.93 -28.28 -12.33
C VAL A 381 -5.69 -27.17 -11.31
N ARG A 382 -6.32 -27.29 -10.13
CA ARG A 382 -6.08 -26.36 -9.02
C ARG A 382 -4.64 -26.41 -8.56
N GLU A 383 -4.03 -27.59 -8.53
CA GLU A 383 -2.63 -27.76 -8.13
C GLU A 383 -1.63 -27.02 -9.03
N VAL A 384 -1.95 -26.88 -10.31
CA VAL A 384 -1.07 -26.27 -11.30
C VAL A 384 -1.33 -24.78 -11.51
N ALA A 385 -2.54 -24.30 -11.24
CA ALA A 385 -2.90 -22.89 -11.43
C ALA A 385 -2.28 -21.95 -10.38
N ASP A 386 -1.90 -20.75 -10.83
CA ASP A 386 -1.38 -19.68 -9.97
C ASP A 386 -2.48 -19.00 -9.15
N VAL A 387 -3.67 -18.93 -9.72
CA VAL A 387 -4.87 -18.29 -9.16
C VAL A 387 -6.02 -19.28 -9.22
N VAL A 388 -6.77 -19.39 -8.12
CA VAL A 388 -7.98 -20.23 -8.05
C VAL A 388 -9.16 -19.36 -7.65
N ILE A 389 -10.22 -19.40 -8.47
CA ILE A 389 -11.50 -18.72 -8.22
C ILE A 389 -12.43 -19.71 -7.52
N GLU A 390 -12.54 -19.63 -6.20
CA GLU A 390 -13.24 -20.62 -5.35
C GLU A 390 -14.76 -20.68 -5.59
N ASP A 391 -15.38 -19.58 -6.01
CA ASP A 391 -16.83 -19.45 -6.14
C ASP A 391 -17.36 -19.83 -7.54
N ASP A 392 -16.47 -20.22 -8.45
CA ASP A 392 -16.78 -20.51 -9.87
C ASP A 392 -17.42 -19.38 -10.64
N ARG A 393 -17.32 -18.15 -10.16
CA ARG A 393 -17.87 -16.98 -10.85
C ARG A 393 -16.78 -16.36 -11.69
N LEU A 394 -16.94 -16.41 -13.01
CA LEU A 394 -15.96 -15.80 -13.91
C LEU A 394 -15.85 -14.30 -13.66
N GLU A 395 -16.93 -13.66 -13.20
CA GLU A 395 -16.96 -12.25 -12.80
C GLU A 395 -16.00 -11.94 -11.65
N THR A 396 -15.63 -12.93 -10.82
CA THR A 396 -14.64 -12.73 -9.77
C THR A 396 -13.24 -12.45 -10.34
N MET A 397 -12.98 -12.78 -11.62
CA MET A 397 -11.73 -12.43 -12.29
C MET A 397 -11.51 -10.93 -12.44
N ILE A 398 -12.54 -10.12 -12.73
CA ILE A 398 -12.33 -8.66 -12.84
C ILE A 398 -11.90 -8.07 -11.48
N ASN A 399 -12.41 -8.63 -10.38
CA ASN A 399 -11.98 -8.27 -9.03
C ASN A 399 -10.51 -8.64 -8.80
N ALA A 400 -10.05 -9.80 -9.29
CA ALA A 400 -8.66 -10.22 -9.20
C ALA A 400 -7.73 -9.25 -9.97
N VAL A 401 -8.08 -8.89 -11.21
CA VAL A 401 -7.32 -7.91 -12.02
C VAL A 401 -7.29 -6.54 -11.33
N SER A 402 -8.45 -6.04 -10.88
CA SER A 402 -8.54 -4.75 -10.16
C SER A 402 -7.65 -4.72 -8.93
N ARG A 403 -7.62 -5.80 -8.15
CA ARG A 403 -6.81 -5.92 -6.94
C ARG A 403 -5.33 -6.07 -7.26
N GLY A 404 -4.96 -6.84 -8.29
CA GLY A 404 -3.58 -6.94 -8.77
C GLY A 404 -3.01 -5.57 -9.16
N ARG A 405 -3.77 -4.79 -9.95
CA ARG A 405 -3.42 -3.41 -10.31
C ARG A 405 -3.27 -2.49 -9.10
N THR A 406 -4.17 -2.63 -8.12
CA THR A 406 -4.15 -1.83 -6.88
C THR A 406 -2.93 -2.13 -6.02
N ILE A 407 -2.60 -3.42 -5.82
CA ILE A 407 -1.44 -3.83 -5.02
C ILE A 407 -0.16 -3.25 -5.64
N TYR A 408 -0.02 -3.32 -6.96
CA TYR A 408 1.11 -2.71 -7.65
C TYR A 408 1.16 -1.18 -7.45
N SER A 409 0.04 -0.48 -7.62
CA SER A 409 0.00 0.98 -7.42
C SER A 409 0.35 1.37 -5.99
N ASN A 410 -0.11 0.60 -5.01
CA ASN A 410 0.15 0.83 -3.60
C ASN A 410 1.62 0.60 -3.25
N ILE A 411 2.23 -0.49 -3.76
CA ILE A 411 3.68 -0.71 -3.63
C ILE A 411 4.46 0.47 -4.22
N ARG A 412 4.08 0.95 -5.41
CA ARG A 412 4.73 2.12 -6.03
C ARG A 412 4.60 3.38 -5.17
N LYS A 413 3.43 3.64 -4.57
CA LYS A 413 3.21 4.78 -3.64
C LYS A 413 4.11 4.66 -2.41
N SER A 414 4.17 3.48 -1.78
CA SER A 414 5.02 3.24 -0.61
C SER A 414 6.51 3.39 -0.94
N VAL A 415 6.96 2.86 -2.09
CA VAL A 415 8.36 3.02 -2.55
C VAL A 415 8.68 4.49 -2.82
N HIS A 416 7.79 5.23 -3.48
CA HIS A 416 7.95 6.66 -3.72
C HIS A 416 8.12 7.43 -2.40
N PHE A 417 7.24 7.16 -1.43
CA PHE A 417 7.29 7.78 -0.10
C PHE A 417 8.63 7.53 0.60
N LEU A 418 9.05 6.26 0.71
CA LEU A 418 10.31 5.89 1.37
C LEU A 418 11.53 6.48 0.65
N LEU A 419 11.55 6.49 -0.68
CA LEU A 419 12.67 7.09 -1.41
C LEU A 419 12.76 8.60 -1.19
N SER A 420 11.61 9.29 -1.06
CA SER A 420 11.59 10.72 -0.77
C SER A 420 12.09 11.04 0.64
N THR A 421 11.68 10.28 1.65
CA THR A 421 12.14 10.50 3.04
C THR A 421 13.62 10.17 3.18
N ASN A 422 14.06 9.01 2.70
CA ASN A 422 15.48 8.62 2.72
C ASN A 422 16.37 9.61 1.98
N LEU A 423 15.95 10.10 0.80
CA LEU A 423 16.72 11.12 0.08
C LEU A 423 16.83 12.42 0.90
N SER A 424 15.78 12.82 1.62
CA SER A 424 15.83 14.01 2.47
C SER A 424 16.83 13.86 3.62
N GLU A 425 16.90 12.68 4.24
CA GLU A 425 17.86 12.39 5.32
C GLU A 425 19.32 12.45 4.84
N ILE A 426 19.58 11.92 3.64
CA ILE A 426 20.89 12.03 2.98
C ILE A 426 21.23 13.50 2.74
N ILE A 427 20.30 14.28 2.19
CA ILE A 427 20.53 15.69 1.89
C ILE A 427 20.80 16.47 3.18
N VAL A 428 19.97 16.32 4.22
CA VAL A 428 20.13 17.00 5.51
C VAL A 428 21.50 16.72 6.11
N THR A 429 21.89 15.44 6.18
CA THR A 429 23.13 15.08 6.88
C THR A 429 24.36 15.46 6.07
N THR A 430 24.31 15.27 4.75
CA THR A 430 25.41 15.65 3.85
C THR A 430 25.57 17.17 3.81
N ALA A 431 24.47 17.92 3.69
CA ALA A 431 24.51 19.38 3.64
C ALA A 431 24.99 19.97 4.97
N ALA A 432 24.49 19.49 6.11
CA ALA A 432 24.96 19.96 7.41
C ALA A 432 26.46 19.69 7.61
N THR A 433 26.92 18.48 7.26
CA THR A 433 28.35 18.13 7.34
C THR A 433 29.20 18.98 6.40
N ALA A 434 28.76 19.17 5.15
CA ALA A 434 29.47 19.99 4.16
C ALA A 434 29.53 21.47 4.55
N LEU A 435 28.49 21.97 5.21
CA LEU A 435 28.41 23.32 5.77
C LEU A 435 29.10 23.43 7.15
N GLY A 436 29.69 22.36 7.68
CA GLY A 436 30.36 22.38 8.98
C GLY A 436 29.41 22.68 10.15
N LEU A 437 28.13 22.37 10.02
CA LEU A 437 27.10 22.60 11.04
C LEU A 437 27.02 21.48 12.09
N GLY A 438 27.88 20.47 12.02
CA GLY A 438 27.80 19.28 12.89
C GLY A 438 26.92 18.17 12.31
N GLU A 439 26.58 17.19 13.15
CA GLU A 439 25.71 16.07 12.81
C GLU A 439 24.27 16.36 13.29
N PRO A 440 23.30 16.71 12.41
CA PRO A 440 21.94 17.04 12.83
C PRO A 440 21.18 15.86 13.44
N LEU A 441 21.49 14.66 12.95
CA LEU A 441 20.88 13.39 13.34
C LEU A 441 21.98 12.38 13.59
N ASN A 442 21.89 11.67 14.70
CA ASN A 442 22.79 10.55 14.97
C ASN A 442 22.31 9.27 14.25
N THR A 443 23.19 8.28 14.13
CA THR A 443 22.89 6.99 13.47
C THR A 443 21.66 6.29 14.05
N MET A 444 21.43 6.38 15.37
CA MET A 444 20.29 5.72 16.03
C MET A 444 18.95 6.40 15.66
N GLN A 445 18.95 7.73 15.52
CA GLN A 445 17.78 8.49 15.09
C GLN A 445 17.42 8.19 13.64
N LEU A 446 18.42 8.11 12.74
CA LEU A 446 18.20 7.70 11.36
C LEU A 446 17.63 6.27 11.27
N LEU A 447 18.17 5.32 12.04
CA LEU A 447 17.62 3.97 12.12
C LEU A 447 16.18 3.98 12.65
N TRP A 448 15.86 4.82 13.65
CA TRP A 448 14.51 4.94 14.18
C TRP A 448 13.52 5.50 13.15
N LEU A 449 13.95 6.46 12.33
CA LEU A 449 13.14 6.98 11.23
C LEU A 449 12.85 5.89 10.18
N ASN A 450 13.91 5.25 9.68
CA ASN A 450 13.81 4.26 8.60
C ASN A 450 13.09 2.96 9.02
N LEU A 451 13.29 2.48 10.25
CA LEU A 451 12.77 1.18 10.70
C LEU A 451 11.47 1.26 11.50
N VAL A 452 11.11 2.43 12.03
CA VAL A 452 9.91 2.59 12.86
C VAL A 452 9.01 3.66 12.29
N SER A 453 9.49 4.91 12.20
CA SER A 453 8.64 6.04 11.79
C SER A 453 8.06 5.85 10.40
N ASP A 454 8.89 5.48 9.41
CA ASP A 454 8.51 5.46 8.00
C ASP A 454 7.80 4.16 7.59
N ILE A 455 8.04 3.07 8.32
CA ILE A 455 7.41 1.78 8.02
C ILE A 455 5.89 1.84 8.17
N PHE A 456 5.36 2.49 9.22
CA PHE A 456 3.91 2.52 9.45
C PHE A 456 3.14 3.32 8.39
N PRO A 457 3.53 4.55 8.02
CA PRO A 457 2.93 5.27 6.89
C PRO A 457 3.13 4.53 5.56
N GLY A 458 4.31 3.94 5.33
CA GLY A 458 4.59 3.12 4.16
C GLY A 458 3.64 1.92 4.04
N LEU A 459 3.34 1.24 5.15
CA LEU A 459 2.34 0.18 5.23
C LEU A 459 0.90 0.70 5.05
N ALA A 460 0.59 1.89 5.56
CA ALA A 460 -0.73 2.50 5.39
C ALA A 460 -1.02 2.80 3.91
N LEU A 461 -0.06 3.37 3.18
CA LEU A 461 -0.13 3.58 1.73
C LEU A 461 -0.26 2.27 0.95
N ALA A 462 0.41 1.23 1.45
CA ALA A 462 0.33 -0.11 0.89
C ALA A 462 -1.08 -0.73 0.99
N MET A 463 -1.84 -0.36 2.02
CA MET A 463 -3.18 -0.89 2.31
C MET A 463 -4.32 -0.04 1.74
N GLU A 464 -4.04 0.97 0.92
CA GLU A 464 -5.06 1.80 0.31
C GLU A 464 -6.07 0.98 -0.51
N ALA A 465 -7.33 1.47 -0.52
CA ALA A 465 -8.39 0.89 -1.32
C ALA A 465 -8.14 1.11 -2.84
N PRO A 466 -8.77 0.30 -3.71
CA PRO A 466 -8.66 0.47 -5.16
C PRO A 466 -9.18 1.85 -5.57
N GLU A 467 -8.41 2.54 -6.41
CA GLU A 467 -8.88 3.77 -7.03
C GLU A 467 -10.07 3.47 -7.96
N PRO A 468 -11.13 4.30 -7.99
CA PRO A 468 -12.33 4.05 -8.81
C PRO A 468 -12.03 3.83 -10.30
N GLU A 469 -10.96 4.46 -10.80
CA GLU A 469 -10.54 4.41 -12.21
C GLU A 469 -9.45 3.37 -12.49
N VAL A 470 -9.13 2.48 -11.55
CA VAL A 470 -8.03 1.51 -11.70
C VAL A 470 -8.22 0.59 -12.92
N LEU A 471 -9.48 0.28 -13.26
CA LEU A 471 -9.81 -0.50 -14.45
C LEU A 471 -9.74 0.36 -15.72
N ASN A 472 -10.06 1.65 -15.70
CA ASN A 472 -10.03 2.52 -16.89
C ASN A 472 -8.63 2.75 -17.47
N ARG A 473 -7.58 2.43 -16.71
CA ARG A 473 -6.19 2.56 -17.14
C ARG A 473 -5.76 1.36 -17.98
N PRO A 474 -4.88 1.54 -18.99
CA PRO A 474 -4.31 0.41 -19.72
C PRO A 474 -3.50 -0.52 -18.78
N PRO A 475 -3.38 -1.81 -19.11
CA PRO A 475 -2.41 -2.69 -18.49
C PRO A 475 -1.01 -2.08 -18.50
N ARG A 476 -0.27 -2.28 -17.41
CA ARG A 476 1.10 -1.80 -17.30
C ARG A 476 2.00 -2.53 -18.30
N ASN A 477 3.00 -1.82 -18.83
CA ASN A 477 4.11 -2.48 -19.52
C ASN A 477 5.02 -3.16 -18.47
N PRO A 478 5.23 -4.49 -18.53
CA PRO A 478 6.10 -5.22 -17.61
C PRO A 478 7.53 -4.69 -17.56
N ASP A 479 8.07 -4.28 -18.71
CA ASP A 479 9.45 -3.80 -18.86
C ASP A 479 9.66 -2.38 -18.31
N GLN A 480 8.59 -1.70 -17.93
CA GLN A 480 8.70 -0.38 -17.33
C GLN A 480 9.25 -0.51 -15.89
N PRO A 481 10.19 0.35 -15.45
CA PRO A 481 10.60 0.37 -14.05
C PRO A 481 9.45 0.83 -13.14
N ILE A 482 9.48 0.41 -11.86
CA ILE A 482 8.50 0.83 -10.83
C ILE A 482 8.52 2.36 -10.65
N ILE A 483 9.72 2.94 -10.64
CA ILE A 483 9.97 4.39 -10.53
C ILE A 483 10.38 4.93 -11.90
N LYS A 484 9.59 5.85 -12.44
CA LYS A 484 9.83 6.52 -13.72
C LYS A 484 10.77 7.71 -13.53
N ARG A 485 11.36 8.20 -14.62
CA ARG A 485 12.16 9.44 -14.60
C ARG A 485 11.38 10.64 -14.05
N SER A 486 10.11 10.76 -14.40
CA SER A 486 9.22 11.80 -13.86
C SER A 486 9.01 11.69 -12.34
N ASP A 487 9.11 10.47 -11.78
CA ASP A 487 8.97 10.26 -10.35
C ASP A 487 10.23 10.74 -9.61
N PHE A 488 11.42 10.60 -10.21
CA PHE A 488 12.67 11.12 -9.65
C PHE A 488 12.64 12.64 -9.49
N GLU A 489 12.09 13.38 -10.46
CA GLU A 489 11.93 14.84 -10.35
C GLU A 489 11.05 15.20 -9.15
N ARG A 490 9.94 14.48 -8.98
CA ARG A 490 9.01 14.71 -7.87
C ARG A 490 9.62 14.34 -6.51
N ILE A 491 10.31 13.21 -6.42
CA ILE A 491 11.07 12.77 -5.24
C ILE A 491 12.14 13.80 -4.87
N ALA A 492 12.85 14.37 -5.85
CA ALA A 492 13.86 15.39 -5.61
C ALA A 492 13.24 16.69 -5.06
N VAL A 493 12.08 17.11 -5.57
CA VAL A 493 11.39 18.31 -5.06
C VAL A 493 10.88 18.08 -3.64
N GLU A 494 10.19 16.95 -3.40
CA GLU A 494 9.62 16.61 -2.09
C GLU A 494 10.73 16.47 -1.02
N SER A 495 11.81 15.72 -1.33
CA SER A 495 12.97 15.60 -0.43
C SER A 495 13.67 16.94 -0.18
N GLY A 496 13.78 17.81 -1.19
CA GLY A 496 14.35 19.15 -1.06
C GLY A 496 13.57 20.03 -0.07
N VAL A 497 12.24 20.02 -0.14
CA VAL A 497 11.38 20.77 0.78
C VAL A 497 11.54 20.28 2.22
N ILE A 498 11.54 18.96 2.44
CA ILE A 498 11.75 18.36 3.77
C ILE A 498 13.13 18.76 4.31
N SER A 499 14.17 18.69 3.47
CA SER A 499 15.55 18.97 3.87
C SER A 499 15.77 20.43 4.26
N VAL A 500 15.26 21.37 3.46
CA VAL A 500 15.34 22.80 3.76
C VAL A 500 14.65 23.12 5.07
N SER A 501 13.48 22.52 5.30
CA SER A 501 12.71 22.71 6.54
C SER A 501 13.47 22.21 7.76
N ALA A 502 14.03 20.99 7.68
CA ALA A 502 14.80 20.38 8.78
C ALA A 502 16.11 21.14 9.06
N LEU A 503 16.87 21.50 8.03
CA LEU A 503 18.11 22.28 8.18
C LEU A 503 17.82 23.67 8.76
N SER A 504 16.74 24.34 8.33
CA SER A 504 16.36 25.65 8.87
C SER A 504 16.07 25.56 10.37
N ALA A 505 15.32 24.53 10.80
CA ALA A 505 15.04 24.29 12.21
C ALA A 505 16.32 23.99 13.01
N TYR A 506 17.21 23.16 12.47
CA TYR A 506 18.49 22.81 13.09
C TYR A 506 19.42 24.01 13.23
N SER A 507 19.63 24.78 12.16
CA SER A 507 20.44 25.99 12.16
C SER A 507 19.88 27.03 13.13
N TYR A 508 18.55 27.23 13.17
CA TYR A 508 17.92 28.11 14.15
C TYR A 508 18.23 27.68 15.60
N GLY A 509 18.27 26.37 15.87
CA GLY A 509 18.73 25.82 17.14
C GLY A 509 20.18 26.19 17.44
N LEU A 510 21.12 25.93 16.52
CA LEU A 510 22.54 26.25 16.71
C LEU A 510 22.80 27.75 16.99
N PHE A 511 22.07 28.64 16.33
CA PHE A 511 22.21 30.09 16.56
C PHE A 511 21.70 30.56 17.92
N LYS A 512 20.87 29.76 18.60
CA LYS A 512 20.16 30.17 19.81
C LYS A 512 20.75 29.59 21.11
N TYR A 513 21.54 28.51 21.07
CA TYR A 513 22.09 27.82 22.25
C TYR A 513 23.62 27.51 22.05
N GLY A 514 24.56 27.95 22.92
CA GLY A 514 26.04 27.79 22.75
C GLY A 514 26.92 27.38 23.96
N ALA A 515 28.24 27.24 23.73
CA ALA A 515 29.20 26.43 24.52
C ALA A 515 30.01 27.15 25.64
N ALA A 516 30.95 26.42 26.28
CA ALA A 516 32.06 27.02 27.05
C ALA A 516 33.21 27.41 26.09
N CYS A 517 33.85 28.56 26.30
CA CYS A 517 34.89 29.08 25.39
C CYS A 517 35.97 29.86 26.14
N ASN A 518 37.19 29.93 25.61
CA ASN A 518 38.30 30.72 26.18
C ASN A 518 38.25 32.23 25.86
N GLN A 519 37.10 32.76 25.41
CA GLN A 519 36.91 34.18 25.10
C GLN A 519 37.08 35.09 26.32
N THR A 520 36.90 34.55 27.54
CA THR A 520 37.05 35.27 28.81
C THR A 520 37.83 34.42 29.82
N GLU A 521 38.42 35.04 30.84
CA GLU A 521 39.14 34.33 31.91
C GLU A 521 38.25 33.35 32.69
N THR A 522 36.93 33.60 32.73
CA THR A 522 35.97 32.71 33.35
C THR A 522 35.52 31.57 32.43
N LEU A 523 36.04 31.54 31.20
CA LEU A 523 35.76 30.55 30.16
C LEU A 523 34.28 30.54 29.72
N ILE A 524 33.70 31.72 29.53
CA ILE A 524 32.30 31.97 29.15
C ILE A 524 32.26 32.88 27.91
N PRO A 525 31.23 32.78 27.04
CA PRO A 525 31.04 33.72 25.95
C PRO A 525 31.06 35.17 26.44
N LEU A 526 31.82 36.02 25.74
CA LEU A 526 32.00 37.42 26.12
C LEU A 526 30.67 38.18 26.34
N PRO A 527 29.62 38.03 25.49
CA PRO A 527 28.33 38.69 25.71
C PRO A 527 27.71 38.41 27.09
N ILE A 528 27.76 37.14 27.52
CA ILE A 528 27.18 36.70 28.79
C ILE A 528 28.00 37.23 29.96
N TRP A 529 29.33 37.15 29.86
CA TRP A 529 30.23 37.69 30.87
C TRP A 529 30.00 39.18 31.10
N LEU A 530 29.90 39.96 30.01
CA LEU A 530 29.65 41.40 30.07
C LEU A 530 28.24 41.71 30.59
N ALA A 531 27.21 40.97 30.18
CA ALA A 531 25.86 41.12 30.70
C ALA A 531 25.80 40.85 32.22
N HIS A 532 26.50 39.81 32.71
CA HIS A 532 26.62 39.52 34.14
C HIS A 532 27.38 40.62 34.88
N LYS A 533 28.47 41.15 34.32
CA LYS A 533 29.21 42.28 34.90
C LYS A 533 28.34 43.52 35.03
N LEU A 534 27.56 43.85 34.00
CA LEU A 534 26.60 44.96 34.03
C LEU A 534 25.52 44.75 35.10
N ALA A 535 24.94 43.54 35.19
CA ALA A 535 23.92 43.24 36.18
C ALA A 535 24.48 43.34 37.62
N ARG A 536 25.69 42.82 37.84
CA ARG A 536 26.39 42.92 39.12
C ARG A 536 26.71 44.37 39.49
N GLN A 537 27.17 45.18 38.52
CA GLN A 537 27.46 46.58 38.75
C GLN A 537 26.17 47.38 39.03
N LEU A 538 25.09 47.08 38.32
CA LEU A 538 23.77 47.67 38.58
C LEU A 538 23.27 47.35 40.00
N ASP A 539 23.38 46.09 40.44
CA ASP A 539 23.02 45.70 41.80
C ASP A 539 23.95 46.34 42.84
N LYS A 540 25.25 46.46 42.57
CA LYS A 540 26.20 47.17 43.45
C LYS A 540 25.81 48.64 43.64
N VAL A 541 25.56 49.35 42.55
CA VAL A 541 25.13 50.76 42.55
C VAL A 541 23.87 50.96 43.38
N ARG A 542 22.92 50.02 43.29
CA ARG A 542 21.71 49.99 44.11
C ARG A 542 22.00 49.70 45.59
N GLN A 543 22.75 48.64 45.90
CA GLN A 543 23.06 48.23 47.28
C GLN A 543 23.84 49.29 48.05
N GLU A 544 24.79 49.95 47.38
CA GLU A 544 25.59 51.05 47.92
C GLU A 544 24.84 52.40 47.92
N LYS A 545 23.60 52.43 47.38
CA LYS A 545 22.75 53.62 47.26
C LYS A 545 23.42 54.78 46.50
N ILE A 546 24.28 54.45 45.53
CA ILE A 546 24.89 55.43 44.62
C ILE A 546 23.78 56.07 43.77
N LEU A 547 22.86 55.25 43.25
CA LEU A 547 21.60 55.69 42.63
C LEU A 547 20.43 55.21 43.50
N PRO A 548 19.93 56.03 44.44
CA PRO A 548 19.00 55.58 45.48
C PRO A 548 17.60 55.25 44.97
N TYR A 549 17.26 55.67 43.74
CA TYR A 549 15.97 55.44 43.11
C TYR A 549 15.89 54.10 42.35
N LEU A 550 16.99 53.33 42.25
CA LEU A 550 16.98 52.04 41.57
C LEU A 550 16.29 50.97 42.42
N ALA A 551 15.36 50.25 41.80
CA ALA A 551 14.71 49.09 42.40
C ALA A 551 15.55 47.81 42.16
N PRO A 552 15.27 46.70 42.86
CA PRO A 552 16.03 45.45 42.74
C PRO A 552 16.00 44.77 41.36
N ASP A 553 15.02 45.09 40.52
CA ASP A 553 14.82 44.42 39.23
C ASP A 553 15.53 45.14 38.09
N GLY A 554 16.34 44.41 37.33
CA GLY A 554 16.98 44.92 36.12
C GLY A 554 17.24 43.81 35.09
N LYS A 555 17.41 44.22 33.84
CA LYS A 555 17.77 43.35 32.71
C LYS A 555 19.00 43.95 32.02
N THR A 556 19.91 43.10 31.63
CA THR A 556 21.10 43.50 30.86
C THR A 556 21.24 42.59 29.66
N GLN A 557 21.65 43.17 28.54
CA GLN A 557 21.96 42.47 27.31
C GLN A 557 23.15 43.15 26.65
N VAL A 558 24.06 42.35 26.10
CA VAL A 558 25.22 42.85 25.36
C VAL A 558 25.28 42.11 24.02
N GLY A 559 25.33 42.87 22.93
CA GLY A 559 25.61 42.36 21.60
C GLY A 559 27.09 42.55 21.27
N VAL A 560 27.75 41.50 20.79
CA VAL A 560 29.16 41.51 20.40
C VAL A 560 29.27 41.13 18.93
N GLU A 561 30.03 41.92 18.18
CA GLU A 561 30.47 41.58 16.83
C GLU A 561 31.66 40.63 16.90
N TYR A 562 31.61 39.58 16.09
CA TYR A 562 32.65 38.57 15.98
C TYR A 562 33.30 38.64 14.60
N ARG A 563 34.63 38.49 14.52
CA ARG A 563 35.37 38.41 13.24
C ARG A 563 35.95 37.02 13.03
N ASP A 564 35.91 36.56 11.78
CA ASP A 564 36.52 35.30 11.36
C ASP A 564 38.05 35.39 11.45
N THR A 565 38.66 34.45 12.17
CA THR A 565 40.09 34.21 12.06
C THR A 565 40.33 33.27 10.90
N GLN A 566 40.77 33.80 9.74
CA GLN A 566 41.22 33.10 8.51
C GLN A 566 41.08 31.56 8.52
N SER A 567 39.85 31.06 8.53
CA SER A 567 39.53 29.65 8.37
C SER A 567 38.26 29.59 7.55
N VAL A 568 38.33 28.86 6.43
CA VAL A 568 37.30 28.80 5.39
C VAL A 568 36.15 27.84 5.81
N MET A 569 35.91 27.66 7.11
CA MET A 569 34.87 26.78 7.65
C MET A 569 33.86 27.53 8.53
N PRO A 570 32.55 27.26 8.41
CA PRO A 570 31.51 27.93 9.21
C PRO A 570 31.54 27.62 10.71
N SER A 571 32.31 26.60 11.12
CA SER A 571 32.61 26.25 12.51
C SER A 571 33.90 26.89 13.05
N ALA A 572 34.49 27.86 12.34
CA ALA A 572 35.70 28.51 12.82
C ALA A 572 35.41 29.29 14.11
N TYR A 573 36.18 28.99 15.16
CA TYR A 573 36.29 29.80 16.37
C TYR A 573 36.29 31.29 16.02
N ARG A 574 35.23 32.01 16.38
CA ARG A 574 35.13 33.44 16.07
C ARG A 574 35.62 34.23 17.26
N ARG A 575 36.56 35.15 17.01
CA ARG A 575 37.07 36.03 18.07
C ARG A 575 36.14 37.23 18.24
N PRO A 576 35.74 37.56 19.48
CA PRO A 576 35.10 38.83 19.77
C PRO A 576 35.94 39.98 19.22
N TYR A 577 35.30 40.91 18.50
CA TYR A 577 35.97 42.04 17.86
C TYR A 577 35.53 43.39 18.43
N ARG A 578 34.22 43.59 18.61
CA ARG A 578 33.65 44.90 18.99
C ARG A 578 32.35 44.74 19.77
N ILE A 579 32.05 45.67 20.67
CA ILE A 579 30.72 45.72 21.30
C ILE A 579 29.75 46.40 20.32
N HIS A 580 28.77 45.65 19.82
CA HIS A 580 27.77 46.16 18.90
C HIS A 580 26.69 46.96 19.62
N SER A 581 26.18 46.40 20.73
CA SER A 581 25.10 47.03 21.48
C SER A 581 25.14 46.67 22.97
N ILE A 582 24.59 47.56 23.78
CA ILE A 582 24.35 47.37 25.21
C ILE A 582 22.93 47.80 25.49
N THR A 583 22.13 46.92 26.10
CA THR A 583 20.78 47.25 26.57
C THR A 583 20.70 47.04 28.07
N ILE A 584 20.24 48.06 28.79
CA ILE A 584 19.99 48.00 30.23
C ILE A 584 18.57 48.47 30.48
N VAL A 585 17.78 47.62 31.13
CA VAL A 585 16.51 48.02 31.72
C VAL A 585 16.69 48.01 33.22
N ALA A 586 16.68 49.18 33.84
CA ALA A 586 16.69 49.30 35.29
C ALA A 586 15.27 49.68 35.73
N SER A 587 14.76 49.03 36.77
CA SER A 587 13.49 49.42 37.40
C SER A 587 13.76 50.49 38.46
N GLN A 588 12.78 51.35 38.72
CA GLN A 588 12.87 52.43 39.71
C GLN A 588 11.75 52.33 40.75
N ASP A 589 12.03 52.75 41.99
CA ASP A 589 11.03 52.84 43.06
C ASP A 589 10.56 54.30 43.23
N GLU A 590 9.25 54.54 43.35
CA GLU A 590 8.69 55.86 43.68
C GLU A 590 9.09 56.30 45.10
N PRO A 591 9.36 57.60 45.36
CA PRO A 591 8.82 58.75 44.63
C PRO A 591 9.82 59.65 43.87
N SER A 592 11.11 59.28 43.76
CA SER A 592 12.14 60.12 43.12
C SER A 592 12.61 59.54 41.79
N ILE A 593 11.71 59.44 40.82
CA ILE A 593 12.01 58.93 39.49
C ILE A 593 12.79 60.00 38.70
N PRO A 594 14.03 59.73 38.22
CA PRO A 594 14.77 60.68 37.38
C PRO A 594 14.11 60.79 36.00
N ASP A 595 14.36 61.89 35.27
CA ASP A 595 14.02 61.92 33.85
C ASP A 595 14.89 60.91 33.06
N LEU A 596 14.45 60.54 31.85
CA LEU A 596 15.12 59.50 31.06
C LEU A 596 16.58 59.87 30.73
N LYS A 597 16.86 61.16 30.49
CA LYS A 597 18.21 61.63 30.15
C LYS A 597 19.16 61.54 31.34
N GLN A 598 18.65 61.85 32.53
CA GLN A 598 19.37 61.74 33.78
C GLN A 598 19.62 60.25 34.10
N LEU A 599 18.63 59.38 33.92
CA LEU A 599 18.80 57.93 34.05
C LEU A 599 19.85 57.39 33.07
N GLU A 600 19.78 57.78 31.80
CA GLU A 600 20.75 57.41 30.76
C GLU A 600 22.17 57.81 31.17
N LYS A 601 22.35 59.05 31.62
CA LYS A 601 23.64 59.56 32.09
C LYS A 601 24.15 58.79 33.31
N ASP A 602 23.29 58.61 34.31
CA ASP A 602 23.65 57.97 35.58
C ASP A 602 24.03 56.50 35.38
N ILE A 603 23.26 55.75 34.59
CA ILE A 603 23.57 54.36 34.24
C ILE A 603 24.84 54.29 33.39
N SER A 604 25.04 55.20 32.45
CA SER A 604 26.27 55.25 31.64
C SER A 604 27.52 55.48 32.50
N GLU A 605 27.47 56.42 33.45
CA GLU A 605 28.61 56.79 34.30
C GLU A 605 28.88 55.79 35.42
N THR A 606 27.84 55.26 36.07
CA THR A 606 27.97 54.43 37.28
C THR A 606 27.89 52.93 37.02
N VAL A 607 27.32 52.50 35.89
CA VAL A 607 27.14 51.09 35.53
C VAL A 607 27.97 50.70 34.33
N ILE A 608 27.79 51.35 33.17
CA ILE A 608 28.45 50.95 31.93
C ILE A 608 29.96 51.20 32.00
N LYS A 609 30.40 52.45 32.22
CA LYS A 609 31.85 52.76 32.26
C LYS A 609 32.63 51.88 33.26
N PRO A 610 32.16 51.67 34.52
CA PRO A 610 32.88 50.81 35.46
C PRO A 610 32.86 49.33 35.09
N ALA A 611 31.78 48.82 34.48
CA ALA A 611 31.70 47.40 34.09
C ALA A 611 32.71 47.04 32.98
N PHE A 612 33.02 47.98 32.09
CA PHE A 612 33.93 47.77 30.94
C PHE A 612 35.37 48.27 31.19
N ALA A 613 35.67 48.91 32.32
CA ALA A 613 36.96 49.55 32.58
C ALA A 613 38.17 48.59 32.50
N GLU A 614 37.98 47.33 32.87
CA GLU A 614 39.00 46.29 32.90
C GLU A 614 38.92 45.32 31.71
N GLU A 615 38.01 45.56 30.76
CA GLU A 615 37.79 44.67 29.61
C GLU A 615 38.69 45.04 28.44
N SER A 616 39.16 44.02 27.72
CA SER A 616 40.02 44.20 26.54
C SER A 616 39.28 44.82 25.35
N ILE A 617 37.96 44.59 25.26
CA ILE A 617 37.08 45.16 24.24
C ILE A 617 36.14 46.13 24.94
N GLN A 618 36.30 47.42 24.64
CA GLN A 618 35.49 48.48 25.20
C GLN A 618 34.39 48.92 24.23
N PRO A 619 33.28 49.51 24.74
CA PRO A 619 32.31 50.21 23.91
C PRO A 619 33.00 51.38 23.19
N ASP A 620 32.68 51.57 21.92
CA ASP A 620 33.21 52.67 21.10
C ASP A 620 32.10 53.65 20.69
N ASN A 621 32.43 54.64 19.87
CA ASN A 621 31.47 55.65 19.40
C ASN A 621 30.36 55.06 18.53
N ASP A 622 30.58 53.87 17.97
CA ASP A 622 29.66 53.17 17.08
C ASP A 622 28.89 52.06 17.84
N THR A 623 29.02 51.97 19.18
CA THR A 623 28.26 51.04 20.02
C THR A 623 26.86 51.61 20.31
N HIS A 624 25.82 50.84 20.01
CA HIS A 624 24.45 51.24 20.31
C HIS A 624 24.09 50.99 21.78
N ILE A 625 23.89 52.06 22.56
CA ILE A 625 23.53 51.97 23.99
C ILE A 625 22.06 52.32 24.16
N PHE A 626 21.27 51.37 24.68
CA PHE A 626 19.85 51.51 24.99
C PHE A 626 19.65 51.40 26.50
N ILE A 627 19.16 52.46 27.14
CA ILE A 627 18.84 52.46 28.58
C ILE A 627 17.35 52.75 28.70
N ASN A 628 16.58 51.78 29.21
CA ASN A 628 15.13 51.86 29.32
C ASN A 628 14.45 52.33 28.01
N PRO A 629 14.60 51.59 26.88
CA PRO A 629 14.11 52.03 25.57
C PRO A 629 12.59 52.26 25.51
N ASP A 630 11.83 51.60 26.38
CA ASP A 630 10.37 51.75 26.51
C ASP A 630 9.94 52.91 27.44
N GLY A 631 10.90 53.67 27.98
CA GLY A 631 10.67 54.74 28.95
C GLY A 631 10.91 54.32 30.40
N ILE A 632 10.60 55.23 31.33
CA ILE A 632 10.97 55.08 32.75
C ILE A 632 10.07 54.09 33.50
N ASP A 633 8.87 53.83 33.00
CA ASP A 633 7.90 52.91 33.61
C ASP A 633 8.27 51.44 33.34
N SER A 634 9.28 50.94 34.06
CA SER A 634 9.58 49.49 34.13
C SER A 634 9.10 48.93 35.47
N PRO A 635 7.87 48.38 35.56
CA PRO A 635 7.36 47.82 36.80
C PRO A 635 8.20 46.62 37.24
N GLY A 636 8.97 46.79 38.32
CA GLY A 636 9.74 45.74 38.97
C GLY A 636 9.04 45.18 40.21
N GLY A 637 9.54 44.07 40.72
CA GLY A 637 9.18 43.50 42.01
C GLY A 637 8.53 42.12 41.93
N PRO A 638 8.34 41.46 43.09
CA PRO A 638 7.72 40.15 43.16
C PRO A 638 6.38 40.16 42.43
N ALA A 639 5.49 41.14 42.64
CA ALA A 639 4.18 41.16 41.98
C ALA A 639 4.23 41.13 40.44
N SER A 640 5.28 41.67 39.81
CA SER A 640 5.44 41.74 38.35
C SER A 640 6.11 40.49 37.76
N HIS A 641 7.03 39.86 38.50
CA HIS A 641 7.85 38.72 38.02
C HIS A 641 7.61 37.40 38.79
N SER A 642 6.69 37.39 39.75
CA SER A 642 6.28 36.24 40.56
C SER A 642 4.96 35.69 40.05
N GLY A 643 4.99 34.90 38.97
CA GLY A 643 3.93 33.91 38.79
C GLY A 643 3.83 33.06 40.07
N LEU A 644 2.61 32.65 40.47
CA LEU A 644 2.21 31.91 41.69
C LEU A 644 3.03 30.65 42.09
N THR A 645 4.12 30.33 41.38
CA THR A 645 4.88 29.07 41.50
C THR A 645 6.39 29.25 41.72
N GLY A 646 6.94 30.47 41.75
CA GLY A 646 8.41 30.66 41.87
C GLY A 646 9.21 30.13 40.66
N ARG A 647 8.55 29.99 39.50
CA ARG A 647 9.17 29.64 38.22
C ARG A 647 9.85 30.87 37.63
N LYS A 648 11.15 31.02 37.89
CA LYS A 648 12.02 31.74 36.95
C LYS A 648 12.44 30.75 35.87
N ASN A 649 11.99 30.98 34.63
CA ASN A 649 12.38 30.20 33.45
C ASN A 649 13.87 30.43 33.10
N ALA A 650 14.38 29.76 32.05
CA ALA A 650 15.75 29.68 31.54
C ALA A 650 16.64 30.96 31.50
N ILE A 651 16.11 32.12 31.89
CA ILE A 651 16.74 33.43 31.95
C ILE A 651 17.80 33.53 33.07
N ASP A 652 17.71 32.72 34.14
CA ASP A 652 18.71 32.70 35.24
C ASP A 652 19.93 31.78 34.97
N THR A 653 19.88 31.00 33.90
CA THR A 653 20.91 30.03 33.52
C THR A 653 21.54 30.50 32.23
N TYR A 654 22.82 30.92 32.26
CA TYR A 654 23.73 31.06 31.10
C TYR A 654 23.17 31.74 29.82
N GLY A 655 22.03 32.45 29.87
CA GLY A 655 21.17 32.55 28.70
C GLY A 655 20.81 31.16 28.15
N GLU A 656 20.09 31.07 27.05
CA GLU A 656 19.83 29.78 26.38
C GLU A 656 21.12 28.99 25.99
N TYR A 657 22.32 29.42 26.36
CA TYR A 657 23.55 28.70 26.09
C TYR A 657 23.67 27.36 26.85
N ALA A 658 23.06 27.16 28.02
CA ALA A 658 23.12 25.84 28.68
C ALA A 658 21.96 24.95 28.23
N LYS A 659 22.23 23.96 27.35
CA LYS A 659 21.22 22.96 26.93
C LYS A 659 20.74 22.13 28.13
N HIS A 660 19.51 22.35 28.59
CA HIS A 660 18.88 21.57 29.66
C HIS A 660 17.38 21.36 29.43
N SER A 661 16.81 20.33 30.04
CA SER A 661 15.36 20.06 29.99
C SER A 661 14.58 21.20 30.68
N GLY A 662 13.49 21.67 30.04
CA GLY A 662 12.79 22.94 30.34
C GLY A 662 12.03 23.05 31.68
N ALA A 663 12.29 22.19 32.67
CA ALA A 663 11.64 22.25 33.98
C ALA A 663 12.42 23.14 34.96
N ALA A 664 12.26 24.47 34.85
CA ALA A 664 12.96 25.42 35.70
C ALA A 664 12.29 25.61 37.09
N LEU A 665 12.87 25.02 38.15
CA LEU A 665 12.60 25.34 39.55
C LEU A 665 13.91 25.54 40.32
N SER A 666 14.22 26.80 40.68
CA SER A 666 15.25 27.29 41.64
C SER A 666 16.05 26.20 42.36
N GLY A 667 17.39 26.29 42.40
CA GLY A 667 18.36 25.26 42.85
C GLY A 667 18.24 24.69 44.27
N LYS A 668 17.06 24.79 44.89
CA LYS A 668 16.65 24.28 46.20
C LYS A 668 16.62 22.75 46.29
N ASP A 669 16.57 22.02 45.18
CA ASP A 669 16.58 20.55 45.17
C ASP A 669 17.87 19.99 44.53
N PRO A 670 18.83 19.49 45.34
CA PRO A 670 20.08 18.92 44.83
C PRO A 670 19.91 17.54 44.18
N ILE A 671 18.71 16.96 44.17
CA ILE A 671 18.40 15.63 43.63
C ILE A 671 17.89 15.71 42.17
N ARG A 672 17.54 16.91 41.70
CA ARG A 672 17.14 17.18 40.31
C ARG A 672 18.32 17.08 39.35
N ILE A 673 18.43 15.93 38.66
CA ILE A 673 19.59 15.60 37.81
C ILE A 673 19.76 16.57 36.63
N ASP A 674 18.67 17.07 36.07
CA ASP A 674 18.64 18.04 34.95
C ASP A 674 19.49 19.30 35.23
N ARG A 675 19.61 19.71 36.49
CA ARG A 675 20.37 20.91 36.90
C ARG A 675 21.79 20.61 37.32
N VAL A 676 21.94 19.64 38.22
CA VAL A 676 23.26 19.33 38.77
C VAL A 676 24.17 18.68 37.72
N ALA A 677 23.58 18.02 36.72
CA ALA A 677 24.29 17.59 35.53
C ALA A 677 24.81 18.79 34.71
N ALA A 678 24.06 19.88 34.56
CA ALA A 678 24.55 21.08 33.88
C ALA A 678 25.75 21.71 34.61
N TYR A 679 25.75 21.70 35.95
CA TYR A 679 26.94 22.10 36.74
C TYR A 679 28.12 21.17 36.48
N ALA A 680 27.90 19.86 36.43
CA ALA A 680 28.95 18.88 36.18
C ALA A 680 29.50 18.97 34.73
N ALA A 681 28.62 19.16 33.75
CA ALA A 681 28.97 19.37 32.35
C ALA A 681 29.76 20.67 32.17
N ARG A 682 29.31 21.77 32.77
CA ARG A 682 30.05 23.05 32.81
C ARG A 682 31.43 22.88 33.42
N TYR A 683 31.50 22.25 34.58
CA TYR A 683 32.75 22.01 35.29
C TYR A 683 33.73 21.19 34.42
N ALA A 684 33.25 20.14 33.78
CA ALA A 684 34.06 19.32 32.88
C ALA A 684 34.51 20.10 31.63
N ALA A 685 33.60 20.82 30.96
CA ALA A 685 33.90 21.62 29.77
C ALA A 685 34.93 22.71 30.09
N LYS A 686 34.76 23.38 31.24
CA LYS A 686 35.69 24.40 31.74
C LYS A 686 37.08 23.83 31.98
N ASN A 687 37.21 22.64 32.57
CA ASN A 687 38.51 22.00 32.78
C ASN A 687 39.18 21.57 31.48
N ILE A 688 38.43 21.18 30.44
CA ILE A 688 38.98 20.86 29.11
C ILE A 688 39.56 22.12 28.44
N VAL A 689 38.79 23.22 28.44
CA VAL A 689 39.24 24.48 27.85
C VAL A 689 40.42 25.05 28.65
N ALA A 690 40.37 25.00 29.99
CA ALA A 690 41.47 25.44 30.86
C ALA A 690 42.74 24.59 30.68
N ALA A 691 42.59 23.29 30.39
CA ALA A 691 43.70 22.39 30.04
C ALA A 691 44.22 22.60 28.61
N ASN A 692 43.70 23.61 27.89
CA ASN A 692 44.15 23.99 26.56
C ASN A 692 43.96 22.87 25.52
N LEU A 693 43.01 21.96 25.76
CA LEU A 693 42.65 20.86 24.86
C LEU A 693 41.70 21.29 23.73
N ALA A 694 40.95 22.36 23.94
CA ALA A 694 40.07 23.00 22.95
C ALA A 694 39.89 24.48 23.31
N ASP A 695 39.64 25.33 22.31
CA ASP A 695 39.32 26.75 22.57
C ASP A 695 37.84 26.92 22.96
N GLU A 696 36.97 26.05 22.45
CA GLU A 696 35.56 25.94 22.80
C GLU A 696 35.17 24.47 23.03
N CYS A 697 34.29 24.24 24.00
CA CYS A 697 33.85 22.90 24.37
C CYS A 697 32.43 22.95 24.94
N GLU A 698 31.56 22.11 24.41
CA GLU A 698 30.26 21.78 24.98
C GLU A 698 30.27 20.32 25.44
N ILE A 699 29.67 20.07 26.61
CA ILE A 699 29.44 18.71 27.11
C ILE A 699 27.94 18.54 27.29
N GLN A 700 27.41 17.46 26.72
CA GLN A 700 26.02 17.07 26.90
C GLN A 700 25.94 15.75 27.65
N LEU A 701 25.08 15.69 28.67
CA LEU A 701 24.87 14.52 29.52
C LEU A 701 23.41 14.08 29.42
N SER A 702 23.18 12.86 28.94
CA SER A 702 21.83 12.28 28.86
C SER A 702 21.63 11.25 29.96
N TYR A 703 20.50 11.33 30.67
CA TYR A 703 20.12 10.40 31.74
C TYR A 703 18.80 9.72 31.42
N THR A 704 18.64 8.48 31.89
CA THR A 704 17.36 7.76 31.86
C THR A 704 16.97 7.28 33.25
N ILE A 705 15.66 7.15 33.51
CA ILE A 705 15.15 6.69 34.80
C ILE A 705 15.65 5.26 35.04
N GLY A 706 16.16 4.99 36.25
CA GLY A 706 16.66 3.68 36.66
C GLY A 706 18.16 3.47 36.39
N GLN A 707 18.84 4.38 35.69
CA GLN A 707 20.30 4.34 35.51
C GLN A 707 20.99 5.43 36.34
N ALA A 708 21.98 5.05 37.14
CA ALA A 708 22.69 5.99 38.00
C ALA A 708 23.73 6.84 37.24
N ARG A 709 24.27 6.32 36.13
CA ARG A 709 25.22 6.99 35.23
C ARG A 709 24.49 7.59 34.03
N PRO A 710 25.05 8.63 33.39
CA PRO A 710 24.52 9.08 32.11
C PRO A 710 24.60 7.94 31.08
N VAL A 711 23.58 7.83 30.25
CA VAL A 711 23.51 6.88 29.13
C VAL A 711 24.26 7.38 27.90
N SER A 712 24.46 8.70 27.79
CA SER A 712 25.31 9.33 26.78
C SER A 712 26.12 10.47 27.40
N ILE A 713 27.38 10.59 26.99
CA ILE A 713 28.27 11.73 27.24
C ILE A 713 28.78 12.15 25.87
N GLU A 714 28.37 13.32 25.41
CA GLU A 714 28.79 13.91 24.14
C GLU A 714 29.67 15.13 24.42
N VAL A 715 30.71 15.28 23.59
CA VAL A 715 31.67 16.39 23.64
C VAL A 715 31.72 16.99 22.25
N GLU A 716 31.48 18.29 22.15
CA GLU A 716 31.59 19.04 20.91
C GLU A 716 32.59 20.18 21.10
N THR A 717 33.68 20.18 20.31
CA THR A 717 34.77 21.16 20.39
C THR A 717 34.67 22.25 19.34
N PHE A 718 33.61 22.23 18.52
CA PHE A 718 33.36 23.19 17.44
C PHE A 718 34.58 23.36 16.51
N GLY A 719 35.32 22.27 16.26
CA GLY A 719 36.52 22.30 15.41
C GLY A 719 37.77 22.94 16.05
N THR A 720 37.73 23.28 17.34
CA THR A 720 38.85 23.89 18.09
C THR A 720 39.68 22.88 18.89
N GLY A 721 39.27 21.60 18.90
CA GLY A 721 39.94 20.54 19.63
C GLY A 721 41.36 20.27 19.10
N LYS A 722 42.34 20.24 20.01
CA LYS A 722 43.73 19.84 19.72
C LYS A 722 43.94 18.34 19.75
N ILE A 723 42.99 17.62 20.33
CA ILE A 723 42.90 16.18 20.35
C ILE A 723 41.50 15.75 19.91
N ALA A 724 41.38 14.51 19.45
CA ALA A 724 40.10 13.95 19.04
C ALA A 724 39.09 13.89 20.20
N GLU A 725 37.83 14.20 19.94
CA GLU A 725 36.75 14.25 20.93
C GLU A 725 36.57 12.90 21.65
N GLU A 726 36.81 11.76 20.98
CA GLU A 726 36.73 10.44 21.60
C GLU A 726 37.76 10.27 22.73
N LYS A 727 38.95 10.88 22.59
CA LYS A 727 39.96 10.87 23.65
C LYS A 727 39.53 11.73 24.83
N ILE A 728 38.87 12.87 24.56
CA ILE A 728 38.31 13.74 25.60
C ILE A 728 37.22 13.00 26.37
N ILE A 729 36.30 12.33 25.66
CA ILE A 729 35.22 11.52 26.27
C ILE A 729 35.79 10.42 27.16
N ALA A 730 36.83 9.70 26.71
CA ALA A 730 37.47 8.65 27.51
C ALA A 730 38.06 9.20 28.82
N GLN A 731 38.73 10.35 28.76
CA GLN A 731 39.27 11.02 29.95
C GLN A 731 38.17 11.49 30.90
N LEU A 732 37.08 12.04 30.36
CA LEU A 732 35.92 12.44 31.15
C LEU A 732 35.30 11.25 31.90
N GLN A 733 35.10 10.11 31.21
CA GLN A 733 34.55 8.90 31.82
C GLN A 733 35.44 8.32 32.93
N GLN A 734 36.76 8.47 32.80
CA GLN A 734 37.70 7.95 33.78
C GLN A 734 37.82 8.85 35.03
N HIS A 735 37.75 10.17 34.85
CA HIS A 735 38.14 11.12 35.89
C HIS A 735 37.01 11.98 36.46
N PHE A 736 35.82 11.98 35.85
CA PHE A 736 34.65 12.72 36.31
C PHE A 736 33.52 11.75 36.71
N ASP A 737 32.93 11.98 37.88
CA ASP A 737 31.82 11.16 38.38
C ASP A 737 30.47 11.84 38.09
N PHE A 738 29.95 11.61 36.89
CA PHE A 738 28.66 12.17 36.45
C PHE A 738 27.43 11.47 37.07
N ARG A 739 27.58 10.59 38.05
CA ARG A 739 26.43 10.04 38.79
C ARG A 739 25.84 11.13 39.69
N LEU A 740 24.52 11.16 39.86
CA LEU A 740 23.86 12.16 40.73
C LEU A 740 24.50 12.23 42.13
N ALA A 741 24.74 11.09 42.76
CA ALA A 741 25.39 11.03 44.07
C ALA A 741 26.86 11.52 44.02
N GLY A 742 27.57 11.26 42.92
CA GLY A 742 28.93 11.73 42.67
C GLY A 742 28.96 13.26 42.60
N ILE A 743 28.07 13.85 41.80
CA ILE A 743 27.92 15.30 41.62
C ILE A 743 27.58 15.98 42.95
N ILE A 744 26.56 15.48 43.67
CA ILE A 744 26.13 16.04 44.97
C ILE A 744 27.29 16.05 45.97
N ARG A 745 28.07 14.95 46.00
CA ARG A 745 29.22 14.82 46.89
C ARG A 745 30.37 15.74 46.47
N GLN A 746 30.72 15.76 45.19
CA GLN A 746 31.84 16.52 44.65
C GLN A 746 31.63 18.03 44.82
N PHE A 747 30.42 18.52 44.57
CA PHE A 747 30.09 19.93 44.73
C PHE A 747 29.50 20.26 46.11
N ASN A 748 29.41 19.27 47.00
CA ASN A 748 28.87 19.42 48.36
C ASN A 748 27.47 20.10 48.41
N LEU A 749 26.62 19.84 47.40
CA LEU A 749 25.40 20.62 47.16
C LEU A 749 24.41 20.63 48.33
N ARG A 750 24.42 19.59 49.17
CA ARG A 750 23.55 19.49 50.36
C ARG A 750 23.96 20.42 51.49
N LEU A 751 25.26 20.67 51.65
CA LEU A 751 25.80 21.45 52.76
C LEU A 751 26.16 22.89 52.35
N LEU A 752 26.26 23.19 51.05
CA LEU A 752 26.54 24.54 50.53
C LEU A 752 25.65 25.64 51.15
N PRO A 753 24.33 25.45 51.34
CA PRO A 753 23.50 26.47 51.98
C PRO A 753 23.91 26.73 53.43
N SER A 754 24.18 25.67 54.20
CA SER A 754 24.60 25.77 55.60
C SER A 754 25.98 26.42 55.73
N LEU A 755 26.89 26.14 54.79
CA LEU A 755 28.22 26.76 54.73
C LEU A 755 28.16 28.26 54.40
N ASN A 756 27.07 28.73 53.79
CA ASN A 756 26.87 30.12 53.37
C ASN A 756 25.68 30.77 54.12
N GLN A 757 25.53 30.46 55.41
CA GLN A 757 24.53 31.09 56.31
C GLN A 757 23.08 31.04 55.78
N GLY A 758 22.73 30.04 54.98
CA GLY A 758 21.41 29.88 54.35
C GLY A 758 21.13 30.81 53.17
N LYS A 759 22.04 31.74 52.82
CA LYS A 759 21.87 32.74 51.76
C LYS A 759 22.38 32.30 50.40
N PHE A 760 23.04 31.13 50.30
CA PHE A 760 23.62 30.62 49.05
C PHE A 760 22.68 30.70 47.86
N TYR A 761 21.48 30.11 47.96
CA TYR A 761 20.54 30.08 46.85
C TYR A 761 19.91 31.44 46.55
N GLN A 762 19.88 32.35 47.54
CA GLN A 762 19.44 33.74 47.33
C GLN A 762 20.48 34.51 46.51
N GLN A 763 21.76 34.36 46.84
CA GLN A 763 22.88 34.96 46.10
C GLN A 763 23.07 34.35 44.72
N LEU A 764 22.75 33.05 44.57
CA LEU A 764 22.80 32.35 43.31
C LEU A 764 21.72 32.88 42.34
N ALA A 765 20.51 33.15 42.84
CA ALA A 765 19.35 33.58 42.05
C ALA A 765 19.33 35.08 41.65
N SER A 766 20.40 35.86 41.91
CA SER A 766 20.43 37.32 41.72
C SER A 766 20.90 37.78 40.34
N TYR A 767 21.96 37.19 39.76
CA TYR A 767 22.49 37.58 38.44
C TYR A 767 23.26 36.41 37.76
N GLY A 768 22.62 35.24 37.69
CA GLY A 768 23.16 34.05 37.01
C GLY A 768 24.02 33.14 37.89
N HIS A 769 24.09 31.85 37.53
CA HIS A 769 24.75 30.78 38.32
C HIS A 769 26.13 30.36 37.78
N MET A 770 26.52 30.82 36.59
CA MET A 770 27.78 30.47 35.92
C MET A 770 28.63 31.73 35.75
N GLY A 771 29.96 31.60 35.89
CA GLY A 771 30.89 32.73 35.83
C GLY A 771 30.94 33.59 37.10
N ARG A 772 30.28 33.16 38.17
CA ARG A 772 30.25 33.84 39.47
C ARG A 772 31.48 33.48 40.29
N MET A 773 32.58 34.19 40.03
CA MET A 773 33.83 34.02 40.79
C MET A 773 33.73 34.56 42.22
N ASP A 774 32.74 35.42 42.51
CA ASP A 774 32.47 36.00 43.83
C ASP A 774 31.89 35.01 44.85
N LEU A 775 31.31 33.89 44.40
CA LEU A 775 30.66 32.89 45.25
C LEU A 775 31.47 31.59 45.40
N GLU A 776 32.70 31.55 44.88
CA GLU A 776 33.59 30.36 44.89
C GLU A 776 32.89 29.05 44.51
N LEU A 777 32.04 29.10 43.47
CA LEU A 777 31.17 27.99 43.11
C LEU A 777 31.98 26.73 42.74
N PRO A 778 31.64 25.55 43.28
CA PRO A 778 32.40 24.32 43.04
C PRO A 778 32.50 23.93 41.56
N TRP A 779 31.47 24.22 40.76
CA TRP A 779 31.43 23.91 39.33
C TRP A 779 32.17 24.94 38.46
N GLU A 780 32.66 26.04 39.03
CA GLU A 780 33.52 27.00 38.34
C GLU A 780 35.02 26.73 38.57
N LYS A 781 35.38 25.67 39.31
CA LYS A 781 36.77 25.32 39.58
C LYS A 781 37.45 24.65 38.38
N THR A 782 38.75 24.88 38.24
CA THR A 782 39.61 24.27 37.22
C THR A 782 40.68 23.38 37.87
N ASP A 783 40.28 22.55 38.83
CA ASP A 783 41.15 21.70 39.65
C ASP A 783 41.53 20.36 38.99
N LYS A 784 40.99 20.08 37.80
CA LYS A 784 41.23 18.84 37.05
C LYS A 784 42.15 19.03 35.85
N ILE A 785 42.74 20.22 35.66
CA ILE A 785 43.66 20.51 34.54
C ILE A 785 44.80 19.49 34.47
N SER A 786 45.43 19.15 35.60
CA SER A 786 46.60 18.26 35.65
C SER A 786 46.32 16.82 35.21
N ILE A 787 45.04 16.42 35.18
CA ILE A 787 44.61 15.10 34.71
C ILE A 787 44.72 15.00 33.20
N PHE A 788 44.61 16.13 32.50
CA PHE A 788 44.62 16.23 31.04
C PHE A 788 46.02 16.46 30.45
N ASN A 789 47.10 16.26 31.23
CA ASN A 789 48.46 16.36 30.73
C ASN A 789 48.75 15.25 29.72
N PHE A 790 48.84 15.63 28.43
CA PHE A 790 49.32 14.80 27.34
C PHE A 790 50.80 15.03 27.05
#